data_AF-A0A328PVT9-F1
#
_entry.id   AF-A0A328PVT9-F1
#
_cell.length_a   1.000
_cell.length_b   1.000
_cell.length_c   1.000
_cell.angle_alpha   90.00
_cell.angle_beta   90.00
_cell.angle_gamma   90.00
#
_symmetry.space_group_name_H-M   'P 1'
#
loop_
_entity.id
_entity.type
_entity.pdbx_description
1 polymer ?
#
loop_
_entity_poly.entity_id
_entity_poly.type
_entity_poly.pdbx_seq_one_letter_code
_entity_poly.pdbx_strand_id
1 'polypeptide(L)'
;MSDEETKPINNYDDKSIQVLDWNAHIRKRPGMYIGDKGLGGLHHLIWEALDNSVDEAVAGFANKIELVIEEDHIVSVADNGRGLPTGLNEKTGLSNIVTIFTSIGAGGKFDNSSYKMSGGLHGVGVKCVNALSTFLEVEVKRGGRFYKTRFVDGGRLESGPDWTELEDSSLSGTKVKWQPDFEIFEEFEYDLGLIKDRLERLSFLNKNISFSFEHKPTQEKVSFLSEGGLTDWVEKINANLQPVHSIQNIEITETEVLRKTKNEEIKNLLKLSLSFQYVEDREEPVIYSFCNNIPTSLGGTHLESVRDGILECIREYAFDHKMVKDKYDLKKEDVTNGLTAIISLYYTDPIYKGQTKETLINQEIRKKIKEEIDKWFHLFFQENVEAMQAILTHVEEEYRKRLQRERVHLLDKEIQRESLLDFAGKLADCTIKNPELSELYIVEGDSAGGSAKSARNREFQAILPIKGKLINVEKNTNVGKNSEVRNLVTAIGCDFDKKFDIKKLKYNKIVLMTDADVDGAHIRVLLLTFFHKYMRPLIENGNIYIAQPPLYRASSRKETIYLFDDKEREKFEQERNKSKSFEINRFKGLGEMSPTQLWETTMDPKTRTFLQITRRDFEETQAAMNRLMGKHVKPRREFIEQNYYKAVLDI
;
A
#
# COMPACT_ATOMS: atom_id res chain seq x y z
N MET A 1 -2.76 -43.22 24.34
CA MET A 1 -3.54 -42.26 23.55
C MET A 1 -4.99 -42.62 23.77
N SER A 2 -5.67 -41.91 24.67
CA SER A 2 -7.11 -42.02 24.84
C SER A 2 -7.74 -41.15 23.75
N ASP A 3 -8.48 -41.79 22.86
CA ASP A 3 -9.32 -41.11 21.87
C ASP A 3 -10.42 -40.34 22.62
N GLU A 4 -10.26 -39.02 22.74
CA GLU A 4 -11.38 -38.15 23.08
C GLU A 4 -12.27 -38.06 21.83
N GLU A 5 -13.31 -38.88 21.80
CA GLU A 5 -14.45 -38.71 20.90
C GLU A 5 -15.04 -37.30 21.11
N THR A 6 -14.83 -36.42 20.14
CA THR A 6 -15.56 -35.16 20.02
C THR A 6 -17.04 -35.47 19.84
N LYS A 7 -17.83 -35.34 20.91
CA LYS A 7 -19.30 -35.43 20.86
C LYS A 7 -19.83 -34.38 19.87
N PRO A 8 -20.73 -34.76 18.93
CA PRO A 8 -21.36 -33.80 18.04
C PRO A 8 -22.28 -32.88 18.86
N ILE A 9 -22.04 -31.57 18.76
CA ILE A 9 -22.92 -30.54 19.33
C ILE A 9 -24.18 -30.53 18.46
N ASN A 10 -25.22 -31.24 18.91
CA ASN A 10 -26.46 -31.42 18.13
C ASN A 10 -27.61 -30.60 18.74
N ASN A 11 -27.46 -29.28 18.72
CA ASN A 11 -28.53 -28.31 18.98
C ASN A 11 -28.51 -27.25 17.87
N TYR A 12 -28.68 -27.68 16.61
CA TYR A 12 -28.96 -26.78 15.49
C TYR A 12 -30.46 -26.84 15.21
N ASP A 13 -31.19 -25.91 15.83
CA ASP A 13 -32.65 -25.74 15.72
C ASP A 13 -33.00 -24.40 15.06
N ASP A 14 -34.29 -24.13 14.88
CA ASP A 14 -34.75 -22.86 14.27
C ASP A 14 -34.29 -21.62 15.07
N LYS A 15 -34.00 -21.76 16.37
CA LYS A 15 -33.47 -20.68 17.23
C LYS A 15 -31.97 -20.45 17.06
N SER A 16 -31.28 -21.36 16.38
CA SER A 16 -29.85 -21.26 16.07
C SER A 16 -29.57 -20.25 14.95
N ILE A 17 -30.60 -19.90 14.17
CA ILE A 17 -30.52 -18.82 13.17
C ILE A 17 -30.63 -17.47 13.89
N GLN A 18 -29.49 -16.76 13.99
CA GLN A 18 -29.43 -15.43 14.58
C GLN A 18 -29.49 -14.36 13.49
N VAL A 19 -30.47 -13.45 13.60
CA VAL A 19 -30.51 -12.22 12.81
C VAL A 19 -29.86 -11.12 13.64
N LEU A 20 -28.75 -10.56 13.15
CA LEU A 20 -28.07 -9.44 13.78
C LEU A 20 -28.61 -8.13 13.22
N ASP A 21 -28.77 -7.15 14.09
CA ASP A 21 -29.05 -5.78 13.68
C ASP A 21 -27.84 -5.18 12.92
N TRP A 22 -28.07 -4.11 12.17
CA TRP A 22 -27.10 -3.52 11.25
C TRP A 22 -25.75 -3.21 11.93
N ASN A 23 -25.78 -2.62 13.13
CA ASN A 23 -24.60 -2.27 13.90
C ASN A 23 -23.95 -3.49 14.55
N ALA A 24 -24.74 -4.41 15.08
CA ALA A 24 -24.25 -5.65 15.69
C ALA A 24 -23.49 -6.51 14.67
N HIS A 25 -23.94 -6.54 13.41
CA HIS A 25 -23.24 -7.24 12.34
C HIS A 25 -21.87 -6.60 12.04
N ILE A 26 -21.82 -5.27 11.88
CA ILE A 26 -20.57 -4.53 11.65
C ILE A 26 -19.60 -4.73 12.81
N ARG A 27 -20.05 -4.59 14.07
CA ARG A 27 -19.24 -4.78 15.28
C ARG A 27 -18.72 -6.21 15.44
N LYS A 28 -19.50 -7.23 15.04
CA LYS A 28 -19.07 -8.64 15.11
C LYS A 28 -18.05 -8.99 14.03
N ARG A 29 -18.10 -8.33 12.87
CA ARG A 29 -17.25 -8.61 11.69
C ARG A 29 -16.64 -7.33 11.07
N PRO A 30 -15.88 -6.52 11.83
CA PRO A 30 -15.39 -5.23 11.36
C PRO A 30 -14.48 -5.35 10.12
N GLY A 31 -13.60 -6.36 10.07
CA GLY A 31 -12.68 -6.54 8.94
C GLY A 31 -13.36 -6.74 7.58
N MET A 32 -14.62 -7.17 7.54
CA MET A 32 -15.38 -7.24 6.28
C MET A 32 -15.71 -5.86 5.71
N TYR A 33 -15.83 -4.85 6.57
CA TYR A 33 -16.25 -3.50 6.21
C TYR A 33 -15.06 -2.54 6.08
N ILE A 34 -14.09 -2.65 7.00
CA ILE A 34 -12.97 -1.71 7.14
C ILE A 34 -11.59 -2.36 6.92
N GLY A 35 -11.55 -3.63 6.48
CA GLY A 35 -10.33 -4.38 6.18
C GLY A 35 -9.76 -5.14 7.39
N ASP A 36 -9.30 -4.43 8.41
CA ASP A 36 -8.71 -5.01 9.63
C ASP A 36 -9.14 -4.26 10.91
N LYS A 37 -8.65 -4.71 12.06
CA LYS A 37 -8.90 -4.07 13.38
C LYS A 37 -7.67 -3.36 13.94
N GLY A 38 -6.62 -3.20 13.12
CA GLY A 38 -5.40 -2.53 13.50
C GLY A 38 -5.40 -1.07 13.03
N LEU A 39 -4.19 -0.52 12.89
CA LEU A 39 -3.99 0.86 12.46
C LEU A 39 -4.65 1.17 11.11
N GLY A 40 -4.64 0.23 10.16
CA GLY A 40 -5.28 0.39 8.86
C GLY A 40 -6.79 0.60 8.96
N GLY A 41 -7.46 -0.22 9.77
CA GLY A 41 -8.89 -0.08 10.08
C GLY A 41 -9.23 1.25 10.77
N LEU A 42 -8.40 1.72 11.70
CA LEU A 42 -8.58 3.01 12.38
C LEU A 42 -8.51 4.20 11.41
N HIS A 43 -7.51 4.23 10.52
CA HIS A 43 -7.42 5.25 9.47
C HIS A 43 -8.58 5.14 8.48
N HIS A 44 -9.08 3.95 8.21
CA HIS A 44 -10.21 3.76 7.31
C HIS A 44 -11.48 4.47 7.78
N LEU A 45 -11.72 4.55 9.10
CA LEU A 45 -12.83 5.35 9.64
C LEU A 45 -12.70 6.84 9.29
N ILE A 46 -11.48 7.36 9.35
CA ILE A 46 -11.16 8.74 8.96
C ILE A 46 -11.43 8.94 7.47
N TRP A 47 -10.97 8.02 6.63
CA TRP A 47 -11.16 8.09 5.18
C TRP A 47 -12.63 8.11 4.79
N GLU A 48 -13.47 7.29 5.41
CA GLU A 48 -14.90 7.25 5.12
C GLU A 48 -15.61 8.56 5.52
N ALA A 49 -15.23 9.19 6.63
CA ALA A 49 -15.76 10.51 6.98
C ALA A 49 -15.26 11.60 6.03
N LEU A 50 -13.95 11.61 5.74
CA LEU A 50 -13.28 12.58 4.87
C LEU A 50 -13.78 12.55 3.43
N ASP A 51 -13.94 11.36 2.84
CA ASP A 51 -14.38 11.20 1.46
C ASP A 51 -15.81 11.74 1.26
N ASN A 52 -16.68 11.67 2.28
CA ASN A 52 -18.01 12.29 2.20
C ASN A 52 -17.95 13.82 2.13
N SER A 53 -17.06 14.45 2.91
CA SER A 53 -16.81 15.90 2.84
C SER A 53 -16.16 16.29 1.51
N VAL A 54 -15.26 15.47 0.98
CA VAL A 54 -14.66 15.67 -0.35
C VAL A 54 -15.70 15.59 -1.46
N ASP A 55 -16.65 14.65 -1.39
CA ASP A 55 -17.72 14.53 -2.38
C ASP A 55 -18.61 15.80 -2.43
N GLU A 56 -18.85 16.48 -1.30
CA GLU A 56 -19.52 17.80 -1.27
C GLU A 56 -18.69 18.89 -1.94
N ALA A 57 -17.36 18.84 -1.76
CA ALA A 57 -16.43 19.78 -2.35
C ALA A 57 -16.31 19.60 -3.88
N VAL A 58 -16.22 18.35 -4.35
CA VAL A 58 -16.24 17.97 -5.78
C VAL A 58 -17.54 18.39 -6.45
N ALA A 59 -18.66 18.30 -5.73
CA ALA A 59 -19.96 18.77 -6.22
C ALA A 59 -20.05 20.31 -6.30
N GLY A 60 -19.01 21.04 -5.88
CA GLY A 60 -18.90 22.50 -5.96
C GLY A 60 -19.56 23.25 -4.81
N PHE A 61 -19.90 22.56 -3.72
CA PHE A 61 -20.62 23.17 -2.59
C PHE A 61 -19.74 23.45 -1.38
N ALA A 62 -18.59 22.78 -1.24
CA ALA A 62 -17.61 23.04 -0.20
C ALA A 62 -16.29 23.53 -0.80
N ASN A 63 -15.59 24.40 -0.08
CA ASN A 63 -14.24 24.85 -0.43
C ASN A 63 -13.24 24.72 0.74
N LYS A 64 -13.71 24.28 1.91
CA LYS A 64 -12.90 24.09 3.10
C LYS A 64 -13.30 22.80 3.82
N ILE A 65 -12.29 21.98 4.13
CA ILE A 65 -12.42 20.74 4.89
C ILE A 65 -11.39 20.77 6.04
N GLU A 66 -11.83 20.42 7.24
CA GLU A 66 -11.00 20.41 8.45
C GLU A 66 -11.01 19.03 9.09
N LEU A 67 -9.83 18.49 9.38
CA LEU A 67 -9.64 17.26 10.14
C LEU A 67 -8.92 17.61 11.45
N VAL A 68 -9.53 17.24 12.57
CA VAL A 68 -8.98 17.49 13.91
C VAL A 68 -8.88 16.19 14.68
N ILE A 69 -7.73 15.93 15.28
CA ILE A 69 -7.52 14.87 16.26
C ILE A 69 -7.30 15.54 17.61
N GLU A 70 -8.17 15.23 18.56
CA GLU A 70 -8.15 15.72 19.94
C GLU A 70 -7.47 14.69 20.86
N GLU A 71 -7.42 14.97 22.17
CA GLU A 71 -7.03 13.97 23.18
C GLU A 71 -7.98 12.76 23.16
N ASP A 72 -7.56 11.65 23.77
CA ASP A 72 -8.31 10.39 23.85
C ASP A 72 -8.74 9.81 22.49
N HIS A 73 -7.92 10.02 21.45
CA HIS A 73 -8.15 9.56 20.07
C HIS A 73 -9.47 10.04 19.45
N ILE A 74 -10.02 11.15 19.93
CA ILE A 74 -11.26 11.71 19.39
C ILE A 74 -10.96 12.41 18.06
N VAL A 75 -11.64 12.01 17.00
CA VAL A 75 -11.46 12.57 15.65
C VAL A 75 -12.68 13.36 15.24
N SER A 76 -12.48 14.45 14.51
CA SER A 76 -13.57 15.12 13.80
C SER A 76 -13.19 15.54 12.40
N VAL A 77 -14.16 15.45 11.49
CA VAL A 77 -14.09 15.95 10.11
C VAL A 77 -15.23 16.95 9.92
N ALA A 78 -14.90 18.13 9.40
CA ALA A 78 -15.87 19.19 9.12
C ALA A 78 -15.71 19.72 7.69
N ASP A 79 -16.83 20.07 7.06
CA ASP A 79 -16.88 20.79 5.79
C ASP A 79 -17.83 21.98 5.86
N ASN A 80 -17.67 22.90 4.92
CA ASN A 80 -18.59 24.02 4.71
C ASN A 80 -19.52 23.81 3.50
N GLY A 81 -19.90 22.56 3.23
CA GLY A 81 -20.82 22.20 2.15
C GLY A 81 -22.27 22.53 2.47
N ARG A 82 -23.21 21.86 1.80
CA ARG A 82 -24.66 22.15 1.94
C ARG A 82 -25.25 21.80 3.31
N GLY A 83 -24.54 21.00 4.10
CA GLY A 83 -25.06 20.33 5.29
C GLY A 83 -25.94 19.13 4.94
N LEU A 84 -25.99 18.10 5.79
CA LEU A 84 -26.85 16.93 5.57
C LEU A 84 -28.34 17.32 5.50
N PRO A 85 -29.18 16.59 4.72
CA PRO A 85 -30.62 16.77 4.74
C PRO A 85 -31.20 16.53 6.14
N THR A 86 -32.06 17.44 6.61
CA THR A 86 -32.55 17.43 8.00
C THR A 86 -34.02 17.01 8.15
N GLY A 87 -34.76 16.97 7.04
CA GLY A 87 -36.18 16.54 7.00
C GLY A 87 -36.38 15.06 7.33
N LEU A 88 -37.65 14.65 7.48
CA LEU A 88 -38.03 13.26 7.73
C LEU A 88 -37.84 12.38 6.48
N ASN A 89 -37.40 11.16 6.67
CA ASN A 89 -37.32 10.14 5.63
C ASN A 89 -38.63 9.34 5.58
N GLU A 90 -39.27 9.27 4.42
CA GLU A 90 -40.59 8.62 4.27
C GLU A 90 -40.56 7.11 4.55
N LYS A 91 -39.43 6.42 4.30
CA LYS A 91 -39.32 4.97 4.50
C LYS A 91 -39.02 4.59 5.95
N THR A 92 -38.13 5.33 6.62
CA THR A 92 -37.72 4.99 8.00
C THR A 92 -38.56 5.70 9.05
N GLY A 93 -39.25 6.80 8.70
CA GLY A 93 -39.95 7.66 9.64
C GLY A 93 -39.03 8.47 10.56
N LEU A 94 -37.70 8.36 10.39
CA LEU A 94 -36.70 9.08 11.17
C LEU A 94 -36.21 10.33 10.42
N SER A 95 -35.57 11.26 11.12
CA SER A 95 -34.82 12.34 10.44
C SER A 95 -33.78 11.75 9.50
N ASN A 96 -33.53 12.40 8.36
CA ASN A 96 -32.48 12.02 7.44
C ASN A 96 -31.09 12.07 8.10
N ILE A 97 -30.86 12.94 9.09
CA ILE A 97 -29.61 12.92 9.89
C ILE A 97 -29.48 11.56 10.57
N VAL A 98 -30.51 11.07 11.26
CA VAL A 98 -30.46 9.77 11.95
C VAL A 98 -30.34 8.62 10.94
N THR A 99 -31.17 8.65 9.91
CA THR A 99 -31.26 7.60 8.88
C THR A 99 -29.91 7.34 8.19
N ILE A 100 -29.15 8.39 7.89
CA ILE A 100 -27.84 8.28 7.22
C ILE A 100 -26.82 7.52 8.07
N PHE A 101 -26.91 7.63 9.40
CA PHE A 101 -25.97 7.01 10.33
C PHE A 101 -26.45 5.67 10.90
N THR A 102 -27.72 5.27 10.69
CA THR A 102 -28.27 4.04 11.28
C THR A 102 -28.88 3.04 10.28
N SER A 103 -29.19 3.42 9.03
CA SER A 103 -29.90 2.53 8.10
C SER A 103 -29.03 2.09 6.93
N ILE A 104 -28.55 0.84 6.89
CA ILE A 104 -27.77 0.30 5.75
C ILE A 104 -28.54 0.50 4.43
N GLY A 105 -27.83 0.92 3.38
CA GLY A 105 -28.43 1.23 2.08
C GLY A 105 -29.15 2.58 2.03
N ALA A 106 -29.08 3.40 3.08
CA ALA A 106 -29.54 4.78 3.05
C ALA A 106 -28.42 5.75 2.66
N GLY A 107 -28.65 6.56 1.63
CA GLY A 107 -27.75 7.62 1.19
C GLY A 107 -28.29 8.33 -0.06
N GLY A 108 -27.90 9.59 -0.26
CA GLY A 108 -28.25 10.36 -1.47
C GLY A 108 -27.41 9.99 -2.71
N LYS A 109 -26.56 8.97 -2.60
CA LYS A 109 -25.56 8.57 -3.59
C LYS A 109 -26.04 7.42 -4.50
N PHE A 110 -27.26 6.92 -4.30
CA PHE A 110 -27.84 5.84 -5.11
C PHE A 110 -28.58 6.34 -6.36
N ASP A 111 -29.02 7.60 -6.35
CA ASP A 111 -29.59 8.28 -7.52
C ASP A 111 -28.60 9.34 -8.01
N ASN A 112 -28.20 9.28 -9.28
CA ASN A 112 -27.30 10.23 -9.97
C ASN A 112 -27.80 11.69 -9.98
N SER A 113 -28.91 12.00 -9.30
CA SER A 113 -29.56 13.31 -9.25
C SER A 113 -28.91 14.27 -8.24
N SER A 114 -28.40 13.76 -7.11
CA SER A 114 -27.88 14.60 -6.01
C SER A 114 -26.34 14.68 -5.97
N TYR A 115 -25.68 13.61 -6.42
CA TYR A 115 -24.22 13.54 -6.62
C TYR A 115 -23.98 12.91 -7.99
N LYS A 116 -23.49 13.71 -8.95
CA LYS A 116 -23.20 13.22 -10.31
C LYS A 116 -21.93 12.36 -10.38
N MET A 117 -21.00 12.55 -9.44
CA MET A 117 -19.69 11.91 -9.37
C MET A 117 -19.29 11.80 -7.89
N SER A 118 -19.20 10.59 -7.34
CA SER A 118 -18.91 10.36 -5.92
C SER A 118 -18.04 9.11 -5.74
N GLY A 119 -17.10 9.13 -4.80
CA GLY A 119 -16.28 7.96 -4.45
C GLY A 119 -17.02 6.93 -3.58
N GLY A 120 -18.03 7.36 -2.82
CA GLY A 120 -18.77 6.53 -1.86
C GLY A 120 -19.99 5.80 -2.46
N LEU A 121 -19.80 4.69 -3.17
CA LEU A 121 -20.89 3.99 -3.88
C LEU A 121 -21.76 3.05 -3.01
N HIS A 122 -21.25 2.58 -1.88
CA HIS A 122 -21.90 1.47 -1.15
C HIS A 122 -22.89 1.93 -0.06
N GLY A 123 -22.82 3.20 0.36
CA GLY A 123 -23.71 3.74 1.40
C GLY A 123 -23.50 3.16 2.80
N VAL A 124 -22.38 2.47 3.08
CA VAL A 124 -22.07 1.86 4.39
C VAL A 124 -21.00 2.59 5.21
N GLY A 125 -20.20 3.47 4.59
CA GLY A 125 -19.02 4.11 5.19
C GLY A 125 -19.23 4.74 6.57
N VAL A 126 -19.95 5.87 6.62
CA VAL A 126 -20.25 6.59 7.88
C VAL A 126 -21.05 5.78 8.91
N LYS A 127 -21.74 4.72 8.47
CA LYS A 127 -22.42 3.79 9.38
C LYS A 127 -21.42 2.88 10.09
N CYS A 128 -20.34 2.50 9.40
CA CYS A 128 -19.22 1.79 10.02
C CYS A 128 -18.53 2.67 11.06
N VAL A 129 -18.33 3.98 10.75
CA VAL A 129 -17.82 4.95 11.73
C VAL A 129 -18.73 4.98 12.96
N ASN A 130 -20.05 5.09 12.79
CA ASN A 130 -21.00 5.10 13.91
C ASN A 130 -21.00 3.79 14.72
N ALA A 131 -21.07 2.64 14.04
CA ALA A 131 -21.14 1.33 14.68
C ALA A 131 -19.86 0.95 15.45
N LEU A 132 -18.70 1.42 14.99
CA LEU A 132 -17.39 1.08 15.53
C LEU A 132 -16.83 2.18 16.46
N SER A 133 -17.70 3.04 16.98
CA SER A 133 -17.33 4.12 17.90
C SER A 133 -18.02 3.96 19.26
N THR A 134 -17.34 4.41 20.33
CA THR A 134 -17.95 4.54 21.66
C THR A 134 -19.05 5.61 21.64
N PHE A 135 -18.79 6.71 20.94
CA PHE A 135 -19.77 7.74 20.62
C PHE A 135 -19.52 8.36 19.23
N LEU A 136 -20.58 8.90 18.64
CA LEU A 136 -20.52 9.73 17.44
C LEU A 136 -21.48 10.91 17.58
N GLU A 137 -20.99 12.12 17.31
CA GLU A 137 -21.75 13.36 17.25
C GLU A 137 -21.77 13.91 15.83
N VAL A 138 -22.95 14.39 15.42
CA VAL A 138 -23.16 15.04 14.13
C VAL A 138 -23.71 16.44 14.38
N GLU A 139 -23.01 17.44 13.86
CA GLU A 139 -23.44 18.83 13.84
C GLU A 139 -23.74 19.23 12.39
N VAL A 140 -24.94 19.77 12.13
CA VAL A 140 -25.36 20.18 10.78
C VAL A 140 -25.82 21.62 10.82
N LYS A 141 -25.26 22.46 9.94
CA LYS A 141 -25.72 23.83 9.67
C LYS A 141 -26.44 23.83 8.33
N ARG A 142 -27.76 24.04 8.33
CA ARG A 142 -28.57 24.05 7.10
C ARG A 142 -29.84 24.86 7.26
N GLY A 143 -30.11 25.75 6.31
CA GLY A 143 -31.34 26.54 6.27
C GLY A 143 -31.52 27.46 7.50
N GLY A 144 -30.43 28.10 7.95
CA GLY A 144 -30.44 29.00 9.11
C GLY A 144 -30.57 28.30 10.47
N ARG A 145 -30.47 26.97 10.52
CA ARG A 145 -30.57 26.18 11.75
C ARG A 145 -29.32 25.36 11.99
N PHE A 146 -28.98 25.22 13.27
CA PHE A 146 -27.96 24.31 13.78
C PHE A 146 -28.66 23.09 14.35
N TYR A 147 -28.26 21.90 13.91
CA TYR A 147 -28.75 20.63 14.41
C TYR A 147 -27.62 19.88 15.10
N LYS A 148 -27.91 19.26 16.24
CA LYS A 148 -26.98 18.36 16.93
C LYS A 148 -27.66 17.01 17.20
N THR A 149 -26.97 15.93 16.84
CA THR A 149 -27.39 14.54 17.08
C THR A 149 -26.24 13.78 17.71
N ARG A 150 -26.51 12.95 18.71
CA ARG A 150 -25.50 12.13 19.39
C ARG A 150 -25.90 10.66 19.45
N PHE A 151 -24.94 9.80 19.14
CA PHE A 151 -25.03 8.35 19.20
C PHE A 151 -24.00 7.81 20.18
N VAL A 152 -24.32 6.70 20.84
CA VAL A 152 -23.47 5.96 21.77
C VAL A 152 -23.57 4.46 21.51
N ASP A 153 -22.70 3.66 22.13
CA ASP A 153 -22.76 2.19 22.12
C ASP A 153 -22.85 1.58 20.70
N GLY A 154 -22.07 2.09 19.75
CA GLY A 154 -22.08 1.62 18.38
C GLY A 154 -23.36 1.96 17.61
N GLY A 155 -23.82 3.20 17.72
CA GLY A 155 -24.88 3.76 16.86
C GLY A 155 -26.28 3.80 17.46
N ARG A 156 -26.43 3.54 18.77
CA ARG A 156 -27.69 3.78 19.49
C ARG A 156 -27.89 5.30 19.65
N LEU A 157 -29.05 5.80 19.25
CA LEU A 157 -29.40 7.22 19.39
C LEU A 157 -29.50 7.59 20.89
N GLU A 158 -28.68 8.54 21.33
CA GLU A 158 -28.70 9.09 22.69
C GLU A 158 -29.57 10.35 22.76
N SER A 159 -29.37 11.28 21.81
CA SER A 159 -30.11 12.53 21.74
C SER A 159 -30.19 13.11 20.32
N GLY A 160 -31.19 13.98 20.14
CA GLY A 160 -31.43 14.71 18.90
C GLY A 160 -32.14 13.93 17.77
N PRO A 161 -32.27 14.52 16.58
CA PRO A 161 -31.68 15.81 16.19
C PRO A 161 -32.37 17.00 16.87
N ASP A 162 -31.67 17.61 17.83
CA ASP A 162 -32.09 18.85 18.48
C ASP A 162 -31.63 20.03 17.64
N TRP A 163 -32.41 21.11 17.58
CA TRP A 163 -32.04 22.26 16.77
C TRP A 163 -32.23 23.61 17.45
N THR A 164 -31.37 24.55 17.07
CA THR A 164 -31.43 25.96 17.44
C THR A 164 -31.30 26.83 16.19
N GLU A 165 -31.73 28.09 16.26
CA GLU A 165 -31.44 29.06 15.20
C GLU A 165 -29.95 29.42 15.22
N LEU A 166 -29.37 29.61 14.03
CA LEU A 166 -28.01 30.13 13.89
C LEU A 166 -28.02 31.65 14.00
N GLU A 167 -27.03 32.22 14.68
CA GLU A 167 -26.81 33.68 14.69
C GLU A 167 -26.55 34.22 13.28
N ASP A 168 -25.79 33.46 12.49
CA ASP A 168 -25.56 33.72 11.07
C ASP A 168 -26.22 32.63 10.22
N SER A 169 -27.34 32.99 9.58
CA SER A 169 -28.13 32.08 8.76
C SER A 169 -27.47 31.72 7.42
N SER A 170 -26.38 32.40 7.04
CA SER A 170 -25.60 32.08 5.84
C SER A 170 -24.67 30.87 6.02
N LEU A 171 -24.39 30.50 7.28
CA LEU A 171 -23.51 29.37 7.57
C LEU A 171 -24.16 28.04 7.17
N SER A 172 -23.37 27.20 6.52
CA SER A 172 -23.73 25.84 6.14
C SER A 172 -22.55 24.89 6.33
N GLY A 173 -22.85 23.59 6.41
CA GLY A 173 -21.82 22.55 6.55
C GLY A 173 -22.22 21.41 7.47
N THR A 174 -21.35 20.41 7.53
CA THR A 174 -21.49 19.27 8.43
C THR A 174 -20.20 19.06 9.21
N LYS A 175 -20.31 18.70 10.48
CA LYS A 175 -19.18 18.19 11.27
C LYS A 175 -19.57 16.84 11.88
N VAL A 176 -18.72 15.85 11.68
CA VAL A 176 -18.84 14.52 12.27
C VAL A 176 -17.68 14.33 13.23
N LYS A 177 -17.98 14.01 14.49
CA LYS A 177 -17.00 13.81 15.57
C LYS A 177 -17.22 12.46 16.21
N TRP A 178 -16.18 11.66 16.43
CA TRP A 178 -16.32 10.32 17.00
C TRP A 178 -15.09 9.90 17.80
N GLN A 179 -15.26 8.87 18.62
CA GLN A 179 -14.15 8.17 19.28
C GLN A 179 -14.24 6.68 18.92
N PRO A 180 -13.18 6.08 18.36
CA PRO A 180 -13.15 4.65 18.06
C PRO A 180 -13.40 3.80 19.31
N ASP A 181 -14.02 2.64 19.11
CA ASP A 181 -14.25 1.67 20.18
C ASP A 181 -13.05 0.73 20.36
N PHE A 182 -12.22 1.01 21.37
CA PHE A 182 -11.02 0.21 21.70
C PHE A 182 -11.32 -1.13 22.39
N GLU A 183 -12.60 -1.49 22.60
CA GLU A 183 -12.95 -2.91 22.86
C GLU A 183 -12.95 -3.73 21.56
N ILE A 184 -13.08 -3.08 20.40
CA ILE A 184 -13.09 -3.70 19.07
C ILE A 184 -11.72 -3.56 18.40
N PHE A 185 -11.15 -2.36 18.47
CA PHE A 185 -9.84 -2.03 17.89
C PHE A 185 -8.71 -2.29 18.87
N GLU A 186 -7.55 -2.63 18.32
CA GLU A 186 -6.31 -2.46 19.08
C GLU A 186 -6.02 -0.97 19.26
N GLU A 187 -5.67 -0.55 20.46
CA GLU A 187 -5.35 0.84 20.78
C GLU A 187 -3.99 1.21 20.14
N PHE A 188 -4.05 2.08 19.13
CA PHE A 188 -2.89 2.55 18.38
C PHE A 188 -2.89 4.07 18.25
N GLU A 189 -1.69 4.64 18.27
CA GLU A 189 -1.47 6.02 17.86
C GLU A 189 -1.68 6.18 16.36
N TYR A 190 -2.39 7.25 15.97
CA TYR A 190 -2.60 7.57 14.56
C TYR A 190 -1.28 7.92 13.87
N ASP A 191 -1.07 7.38 12.66
CA ASP A 191 0.00 7.84 11.79
C ASP A 191 -0.35 9.23 11.23
N LEU A 192 0.18 10.28 11.86
CA LEU A 192 -0.05 11.67 11.44
C LEU A 192 0.59 11.97 10.07
N GLY A 193 1.66 11.25 9.71
CA GLY A 193 2.33 11.40 8.41
C GLY A 193 1.40 10.95 7.28
N LEU A 194 0.78 9.78 7.43
CA LEU A 194 -0.18 9.25 6.46
C LEU A 194 -1.41 10.15 6.31
N ILE A 195 -1.92 10.71 7.41
CA ILE A 195 -3.07 11.64 7.39
C ILE A 195 -2.73 12.93 6.63
N LYS A 196 -1.59 13.54 6.96
CA LYS A 196 -1.13 14.76 6.28
C LYS A 196 -0.89 14.51 4.79
N ASP A 197 -0.23 13.42 4.44
CA ASP A 197 0.01 13.03 3.04
C ASP A 197 -1.30 12.82 2.28
N ARG A 198 -2.29 12.14 2.86
CA ARG A 198 -3.62 11.97 2.24
C ARG A 198 -4.31 13.31 1.99
N LEU A 199 -4.33 14.21 2.98
CA LEU A 199 -4.95 15.53 2.86
C LEU A 199 -4.24 16.40 1.81
N GLU A 200 -2.91 16.36 1.76
CA GLU A 200 -2.12 17.06 0.76
C GLU A 200 -2.43 16.56 -0.66
N ARG A 201 -2.48 15.24 -0.87
CA ARG A 201 -2.87 14.65 -2.16
C ARG A 201 -4.28 15.06 -2.57
N LEU A 202 -5.23 15.08 -1.64
CA LEU A 202 -6.58 15.54 -1.91
C LEU A 202 -6.60 17.01 -2.34
N SER A 203 -5.73 17.86 -1.79
CA SER A 203 -5.60 19.26 -2.22
C SER A 203 -5.12 19.38 -3.68
N PHE A 204 -4.21 18.50 -4.13
CA PHE A 204 -3.78 18.47 -5.54
C PHE A 204 -4.87 17.95 -6.48
N LEU A 205 -5.63 16.94 -6.06
CA LEU A 205 -6.72 16.36 -6.84
C LEU A 205 -7.92 17.33 -6.99
N ASN A 206 -8.07 18.25 -6.05
CA ASN A 206 -9.20 19.16 -5.94
C ASN A 206 -8.71 20.62 -5.89
N LYS A 207 -8.46 21.20 -7.07
CA LYS A 207 -8.00 22.59 -7.24
C LYS A 207 -8.85 23.56 -6.41
N ASN A 208 -8.21 24.48 -5.71
CA ASN A 208 -8.84 25.54 -4.91
C ASN A 208 -9.68 25.07 -3.72
N ILE A 209 -9.51 23.83 -3.25
CA ILE A 209 -10.15 23.32 -2.04
C ILE A 209 -9.11 23.29 -0.92
N SER A 210 -9.41 23.95 0.19
CA SER A 210 -8.53 24.00 1.36
C SER A 210 -8.78 22.81 2.27
N PHE A 211 -7.70 22.09 2.60
CA PHE A 211 -7.70 21.02 3.59
C PHE A 211 -6.86 21.47 4.78
N SER A 212 -7.34 21.27 6.00
CA SER A 212 -6.55 21.57 7.20
C SER A 212 -6.52 20.38 8.15
N PHE A 213 -5.37 20.25 8.82
CA PHE A 213 -5.10 19.24 9.81
C PHE A 213 -4.68 19.91 11.12
N GLU A 214 -5.30 19.51 12.22
CA GLU A 214 -4.93 19.93 13.56
C GLU A 214 -4.82 18.71 14.49
N HIS A 215 -3.65 18.52 15.09
CA HIS A 215 -3.44 17.52 16.13
C HIS A 215 -3.26 18.25 17.46
N LYS A 216 -4.33 18.30 18.27
CA LYS A 216 -4.32 19.05 19.53
C LYS A 216 -3.26 18.60 20.53
N PRO A 217 -2.99 17.29 20.72
CA PRO A 217 -1.99 16.85 21.70
C PRO A 217 -0.58 17.39 21.44
N THR A 218 -0.18 17.53 20.17
CA THR A 218 1.14 18.11 19.79
C THR A 218 1.05 19.59 19.41
N GLN A 219 -0.15 20.17 19.39
CA GLN A 219 -0.45 21.50 18.85
C GLN A 219 0.03 21.69 17.39
N GLU A 220 0.18 20.59 16.64
CA GLU A 220 0.55 20.65 15.23
C GLU A 220 -0.66 21.11 14.41
N LYS A 221 -0.46 22.13 13.57
CA LYS A 221 -1.48 22.62 12.66
C LYS A 221 -0.88 22.87 11.28
N VAL A 222 -1.47 22.26 10.26
CA VAL A 222 -1.01 22.35 8.87
C VAL A 222 -2.21 22.57 7.95
N SER A 223 -2.03 23.36 6.90
CA SER A 223 -3.04 23.58 5.86
C SER A 223 -2.46 23.29 4.48
N PHE A 224 -3.25 22.64 3.65
CA PHE A 224 -2.94 22.30 2.27
C PHE A 224 -3.93 22.99 1.34
N LEU A 225 -3.41 23.68 0.33
CA LEU A 225 -4.17 24.34 -0.73
C LEU A 225 -3.30 24.31 -1.98
N SER A 226 -3.86 23.84 -3.09
CA SER A 226 -3.19 23.83 -4.38
C SER A 226 -4.05 24.55 -5.41
N GLU A 227 -3.46 25.55 -6.06
CA GLU A 227 -4.10 26.33 -7.12
C GLU A 227 -3.84 25.68 -8.49
N GLY A 228 -2.65 25.11 -8.72
CA GLY A 228 -2.31 24.40 -9.95
C GLY A 228 -2.77 22.94 -10.00
N GLY A 229 -3.20 22.38 -8.87
CA GLY A 229 -3.73 21.02 -8.74
C GLY A 229 -2.70 19.96 -9.07
N LEU A 230 -2.99 19.11 -10.06
CA LEU A 230 -2.10 18.03 -10.47
C LEU A 230 -0.72 18.53 -10.93
N THR A 231 -0.63 19.75 -11.47
CA THR A 231 0.64 20.36 -11.90
C THR A 231 1.58 20.58 -10.72
N ASP A 232 1.07 21.15 -9.62
CA ASP A 232 1.84 21.39 -8.39
C ASP A 232 2.36 20.06 -7.82
N TRP A 233 1.59 18.98 -7.99
CA TRP A 233 2.01 17.66 -7.53
C TRP A 233 3.12 17.08 -8.41
N VAL A 234 3.03 17.17 -9.74
CA VAL A 234 4.13 16.76 -10.64
C VAL A 234 5.39 17.55 -10.33
N GLU A 235 5.27 18.87 -10.13
CA GLU A 235 6.39 19.74 -9.77
C GLU A 235 7.02 19.30 -8.44
N LYS A 236 6.21 19.02 -7.43
CA LYS A 236 6.68 18.51 -6.13
C LYS A 236 7.44 17.19 -6.26
N ILE A 237 6.93 16.24 -7.05
CA ILE A 237 7.58 14.93 -7.26
C ILE A 237 8.93 15.10 -8.00
N ASN A 238 9.00 16.05 -8.92
CA ASN A 238 10.15 16.24 -9.81
C ASN A 238 11.12 17.34 -9.37
N ALA A 239 10.89 17.99 -8.22
CA ALA A 239 11.64 19.16 -7.76
C ALA A 239 13.18 19.01 -7.73
N ASN A 240 13.70 17.77 -7.66
CA ASN A 240 15.14 17.47 -7.62
C ASN A 240 15.65 16.68 -8.84
N LEU A 241 14.89 16.65 -9.94
CA LEU A 241 15.21 15.86 -11.15
C LEU A 241 15.40 16.78 -12.36
N GLN A 242 16.15 16.33 -13.36
CA GLN A 242 16.28 17.03 -14.63
C GLN A 242 15.07 16.76 -15.53
N PRO A 243 14.24 17.79 -15.83
CA PRO A 243 13.09 17.63 -16.71
C PRO A 243 13.52 17.60 -18.17
N VAL A 244 12.92 16.69 -18.96
CA VAL A 244 13.08 16.61 -20.41
C VAL A 244 12.31 17.74 -21.11
N HIS A 245 11.15 18.10 -20.56
CA HIS A 245 10.30 19.19 -21.07
C HIS A 245 9.47 19.81 -19.92
N SER A 246 8.81 20.94 -20.19
CA SER A 246 7.91 21.58 -19.22
C SER A 246 6.68 20.71 -18.92
N ILE A 247 6.17 20.76 -17.69
CA ILE A 247 4.97 20.00 -17.28
C ILE A 247 3.81 20.29 -18.24
N GLN A 248 3.14 19.22 -18.67
CA GLN A 248 1.99 19.29 -19.56
C GLN A 248 0.72 18.84 -18.83
N ASN A 249 -0.41 19.43 -19.23
CA ASN A 249 -1.72 19.15 -18.65
C ASN A 249 -2.73 18.84 -19.75
N ILE A 250 -3.46 17.74 -19.56
CA ILE A 250 -4.56 17.32 -20.41
C ILE A 250 -5.83 17.35 -19.58
N GLU A 251 -6.85 18.03 -20.08
CA GLU A 251 -8.20 17.97 -19.52
C GLU A 251 -9.16 17.46 -20.60
N ILE A 252 -9.64 16.24 -20.44
CA ILE A 252 -10.78 15.72 -21.20
C ILE A 252 -12.02 16.29 -20.51
N THR A 253 -12.70 17.19 -21.22
CA THR A 253 -13.95 17.81 -20.76
C THR A 253 -15.02 16.75 -20.51
N GLU A 254 -16.02 17.12 -19.71
CA GLU A 254 -17.12 16.22 -19.37
C GLU A 254 -17.82 15.72 -20.65
N THR A 255 -17.78 14.41 -20.88
CA THR A 255 -18.33 13.76 -22.07
C THR A 255 -19.20 12.56 -21.70
N GLU A 256 -20.23 12.29 -22.50
CA GLU A 256 -21.10 11.13 -22.32
C GLU A 256 -20.45 9.85 -22.85
N VAL A 257 -20.48 8.79 -22.05
CA VAL A 257 -20.10 7.43 -22.44
C VAL A 257 -21.32 6.51 -22.26
N LEU A 258 -21.64 5.75 -23.31
CA LEU A 258 -22.75 4.81 -23.29
C LEU A 258 -22.30 3.45 -22.77
N ARG A 259 -22.95 2.96 -21.72
CA ARG A 259 -22.84 1.55 -21.30
C ARG A 259 -24.08 0.79 -21.75
N LYS A 260 -23.88 -0.20 -22.62
CA LYS A 260 -24.95 -1.13 -23.03
C LYS A 260 -25.07 -2.26 -22.02
N THR A 261 -26.21 -2.37 -21.37
CA THR A 261 -26.58 -3.56 -20.59
C THR A 261 -27.56 -4.41 -21.39
N LYS A 262 -27.93 -5.61 -20.91
CA LYS A 262 -28.88 -6.49 -21.62
C LYS A 262 -30.24 -5.84 -21.85
N ASN A 263 -30.64 -4.89 -21.00
CA ASN A 263 -31.99 -4.34 -20.98
C ASN A 263 -32.04 -2.81 -21.18
N GLU A 264 -30.94 -2.07 -20.93
CA GLU A 264 -30.93 -0.59 -20.96
C GLU A 264 -29.60 -0.02 -21.45
N GLU A 265 -29.65 1.16 -22.08
CA GLU A 265 -28.47 2.00 -22.36
C GLU A 265 -28.34 3.07 -21.28
N ILE A 266 -27.29 2.98 -20.48
CA ILE A 266 -27.00 3.92 -19.39
C ILE A 266 -26.01 4.96 -19.90
N LYS A 267 -26.37 6.24 -19.78
CA LYS A 267 -25.48 7.38 -20.06
C LYS A 267 -24.70 7.72 -18.80
N ASN A 268 -23.38 7.59 -18.88
CA ASN A 268 -22.46 7.95 -17.80
C ASN A 268 -21.60 9.14 -18.22
N LEU A 269 -21.28 10.03 -17.28
CA LEU A 269 -20.37 11.15 -17.51
C LEU A 269 -18.94 10.71 -17.23
N LEU A 270 -18.03 11.16 -18.07
CA LEU A 270 -16.59 10.94 -17.95
C LEU A 270 -15.88 12.29 -18.06
N LYS A 271 -15.01 12.57 -17.08
CA LYS A 271 -14.05 13.67 -17.09
C LYS A 271 -12.69 13.10 -16.68
N LEU A 272 -11.61 13.51 -17.35
CA LEU A 272 -10.27 13.04 -17.01
C LEU A 272 -9.30 14.21 -17.01
N SER A 273 -8.49 14.30 -15.97
CA SER A 273 -7.36 15.23 -15.88
C SER A 273 -6.07 14.42 -15.78
N LEU A 274 -5.09 14.77 -16.61
CA LEU A 274 -3.76 14.16 -16.61
C LEU A 274 -2.72 15.28 -16.56
N SER A 275 -1.83 15.26 -15.57
CA SER A 275 -0.62 16.08 -15.57
C SER A 275 0.60 15.18 -15.67
N PHE A 276 1.56 15.53 -16.52
CA PHE A 276 2.74 14.70 -16.71
C PHE A 276 3.99 15.46 -17.13
N GLN A 277 5.14 14.82 -16.90
CA GLN A 277 6.46 15.30 -17.29
C GLN A 277 7.44 14.12 -17.41
N TYR A 278 8.23 14.10 -18.50
CA TYR A 278 9.39 13.21 -18.60
C TYR A 278 10.61 13.81 -17.88
N VAL A 279 11.39 12.94 -17.23
CA VAL A 279 12.65 13.29 -16.55
C VAL A 279 13.76 12.32 -16.98
N GLU A 280 15.00 12.81 -17.06
CA GLU A 280 16.15 12.00 -17.51
C GLU A 280 16.65 11.03 -16.43
N ASP A 281 16.60 11.45 -15.17
CA ASP A 281 17.25 10.77 -14.03
C ASP A 281 16.49 9.51 -13.54
N ARG A 282 15.44 9.06 -14.24
CA ARG A 282 14.55 8.00 -13.75
C ARG A 282 14.34 6.89 -14.78
N GLU A 283 14.70 5.66 -14.40
CA GLU A 283 14.48 4.49 -15.26
C GLU A 283 13.02 4.02 -15.27
N GLU A 284 12.33 4.02 -14.12
CA GLU A 284 10.93 3.57 -14.03
C GLU A 284 9.93 4.74 -14.04
N PRO A 285 8.74 4.57 -14.64
CA PRO A 285 7.67 5.55 -14.50
C PRO A 285 7.20 5.69 -13.06
N VAL A 286 6.85 6.91 -12.65
CA VAL A 286 6.03 7.16 -11.44
C VAL A 286 4.66 7.62 -11.91
N ILE A 287 3.67 6.72 -11.83
CA ILE A 287 2.32 7.01 -12.30
C ILE A 287 1.33 6.81 -11.17
N TYR A 288 0.65 7.89 -10.80
CA TYR A 288 -0.47 7.87 -9.87
C TYR A 288 -1.78 7.88 -10.64
N SER A 289 -2.72 7.05 -10.21
CA SER A 289 -4.02 6.96 -10.87
C SER A 289 -5.15 6.96 -9.84
N PHE A 290 -6.21 7.70 -10.15
CA PHE A 290 -7.36 7.91 -9.28
C PHE A 290 -8.64 7.79 -10.08
N CYS A 291 -9.70 7.33 -9.41
CA CYS A 291 -11.06 7.43 -9.90
C CYS A 291 -11.95 7.99 -8.78
N ASN A 292 -12.60 9.14 -9.01
CA ASN A 292 -13.40 9.88 -8.03
C ASN A 292 -12.64 10.12 -6.72
N ASN A 293 -11.40 10.63 -6.80
CA ASN A 293 -10.48 10.88 -5.67
C ASN A 293 -10.02 9.64 -4.86
N ILE A 294 -10.43 8.44 -5.28
CA ILE A 294 -9.99 7.18 -4.70
C ILE A 294 -8.77 6.66 -5.46
N PRO A 295 -7.68 6.30 -4.76
CA PRO A 295 -6.48 5.78 -5.41
C PRO A 295 -6.77 4.41 -6.02
N THR A 296 -6.45 4.26 -7.30
CA THR A 296 -6.43 2.97 -7.98
C THR A 296 -4.99 2.47 -8.02
N SER A 297 -4.50 2.01 -6.87
CA SER A 297 -3.08 1.62 -6.64
C SER A 297 -2.58 0.53 -7.58
N LEU A 298 -3.46 -0.38 -8.00
CA LEU A 298 -3.16 -1.45 -8.96
C LEU A 298 -3.56 -1.06 -10.40
N GLY A 299 -3.97 0.19 -10.62
CA GLY A 299 -4.33 0.74 -11.92
C GLY A 299 -5.75 0.39 -12.35
N GLY A 300 -5.92 0.02 -13.62
CA GLY A 300 -7.22 -0.31 -14.18
C GLY A 300 -7.35 0.15 -15.63
N THR A 301 -8.58 0.11 -16.14
CA THR A 301 -8.85 0.42 -17.55
C THR A 301 -8.41 1.83 -17.93
N HIS A 302 -8.64 2.84 -17.08
CA HIS A 302 -8.28 4.23 -17.34
C HIS A 302 -6.77 4.43 -17.50
N LEU A 303 -5.97 3.89 -16.58
CA LEU A 303 -4.51 3.93 -16.64
C LEU A 303 -3.98 3.27 -17.92
N GLU A 304 -4.45 2.06 -18.22
CA GLU A 304 -4.02 1.35 -19.43
C GLU A 304 -4.44 2.07 -20.71
N SER A 305 -5.60 2.73 -20.72
CA SER A 305 -6.06 3.50 -21.87
C SER A 305 -5.22 4.75 -22.13
N VAL A 306 -4.81 5.45 -21.07
CA VAL A 306 -3.86 6.57 -21.17
C VAL A 306 -2.53 6.08 -21.74
N ARG A 307 -1.97 4.99 -21.19
CA ARG A 307 -0.71 4.40 -21.70
C ARG A 307 -0.82 3.97 -23.16
N ASP A 308 -1.94 3.35 -23.54
CA ASP A 308 -2.21 2.93 -24.92
C ASP A 308 -2.32 4.13 -25.87
N GLY A 309 -2.90 5.25 -25.42
CA GLY A 309 -3.02 6.49 -26.21
C GLY A 309 -1.66 7.16 -26.45
N ILE A 310 -0.86 7.31 -25.39
CA ILE A 310 0.49 7.87 -25.46
C ILE A 310 1.38 7.03 -26.40
N LEU A 311 1.30 5.70 -26.26
CA LEU A 311 2.08 4.76 -27.06
C LEU A 311 1.75 4.84 -28.55
N GLU A 312 0.46 4.96 -28.92
CA GLU A 312 0.06 5.01 -30.33
C GLU A 312 0.67 6.24 -31.02
N CYS A 313 0.46 7.43 -30.46
CA CYS A 313 1.01 8.67 -31.00
C CYS A 313 2.55 8.62 -31.10
N ILE A 314 3.25 8.22 -30.03
CA ILE A 314 4.72 8.18 -30.04
C ILE A 314 5.25 7.16 -31.06
N ARG A 315 4.56 6.03 -31.27
CA ARG A 315 4.94 5.04 -32.29
C ARG A 315 4.88 5.59 -33.71
N GLU A 316 3.83 6.35 -34.02
CA GLU A 316 3.66 6.97 -35.34
C GLU A 316 4.78 7.98 -35.59
N TYR A 317 5.00 8.91 -34.65
CA TYR A 317 6.07 9.89 -34.77
C TYR A 317 7.47 9.27 -34.80
N ALA A 318 7.75 8.24 -34.00
CA ALA A 318 9.02 7.53 -34.03
C ALA A 318 9.29 6.84 -35.37
N PHE A 319 8.27 6.26 -35.99
CA PHE A 319 8.38 5.63 -37.30
C PHE A 319 8.61 6.69 -38.39
N ASP A 320 7.85 7.78 -38.38
CA ASP A 320 7.96 8.87 -39.36
C ASP A 320 9.34 9.56 -39.30
N HIS A 321 9.91 9.70 -38.10
CA HIS A 321 11.26 10.24 -37.87
C HIS A 321 12.37 9.20 -38.07
N LYS A 322 12.04 7.98 -38.52
CA LYS A 322 12.98 6.87 -38.82
C LYS A 322 13.81 6.42 -37.62
N MET A 323 13.28 6.61 -36.41
CA MET A 323 13.88 6.14 -35.16
C MET A 323 13.82 4.61 -35.05
N VAL A 324 12.73 4.02 -35.57
CA VAL A 324 12.51 2.57 -35.63
C VAL A 324 12.16 2.13 -37.05
N LYS A 325 12.40 0.85 -37.36
CA LYS A 325 12.08 0.26 -38.67
C LYS A 325 10.63 -0.20 -38.74
N ASP A 326 10.12 -0.71 -37.62
CA ASP A 326 8.72 -1.04 -37.45
C ASP A 326 8.20 -0.28 -36.22
N LYS A 327 7.03 0.35 -36.36
CA LYS A 327 6.36 1.01 -35.24
C LYS A 327 6.11 0.07 -34.06
N TYR A 328 5.96 -1.24 -34.31
CA TYR A 328 5.76 -2.24 -33.26
C TYR A 328 7.05 -2.62 -32.51
N ASP A 329 8.22 -2.14 -32.95
CA ASP A 329 9.49 -2.36 -32.24
C ASP A 329 9.51 -1.66 -30.87
N LEU A 330 8.80 -0.52 -30.75
CA LEU A 330 8.61 0.21 -29.50
C LEU A 330 7.57 -0.49 -28.61
N LYS A 331 7.92 -0.68 -27.35
CA LYS A 331 7.05 -1.24 -26.31
C LYS A 331 6.53 -0.13 -25.38
N LYS A 332 5.46 -0.42 -24.63
CA LYS A 332 4.90 0.46 -23.59
C LYS A 332 5.98 0.97 -22.61
N GLU A 333 6.90 0.09 -22.25
CA GLU A 333 7.98 0.41 -21.31
C GLU A 333 8.91 1.48 -21.86
N ASP A 334 9.29 1.40 -23.14
CA ASP A 334 10.19 2.39 -23.78
C ASP A 334 9.58 3.79 -23.74
N VAL A 335 8.25 3.86 -23.86
CA VAL A 335 7.51 5.11 -23.88
C VAL A 335 7.21 5.63 -22.47
N THR A 336 7.04 4.75 -21.47
CA THR A 336 6.67 5.17 -20.12
C THR A 336 7.87 5.35 -19.19
N ASN A 337 9.04 4.80 -19.50
CA ASN A 337 10.24 5.03 -18.71
C ASN A 337 10.56 6.54 -18.62
N GLY A 338 10.93 7.01 -17.42
CA GLY A 338 11.16 8.43 -17.14
C GLY A 338 9.88 9.28 -17.03
N LEU A 339 8.69 8.73 -17.25
CA LEU A 339 7.43 9.47 -17.13
C LEU A 339 7.00 9.62 -15.67
N THR A 340 6.77 10.86 -15.24
CA THR A 340 5.96 11.17 -14.06
C THR A 340 4.57 11.57 -14.53
N ALA A 341 3.52 10.87 -14.08
CA ALA A 341 2.16 11.20 -14.48
C ALA A 341 1.16 11.02 -13.34
N ILE A 342 0.18 11.91 -13.29
CA ILE A 342 -0.94 11.85 -12.34
C ILE A 342 -2.22 11.87 -13.14
N ILE A 343 -3.00 10.79 -13.04
CA ILE A 343 -4.25 10.58 -13.76
C ILE A 343 -5.41 10.64 -12.77
N SER A 344 -6.27 11.63 -12.89
CA SER A 344 -7.51 11.75 -12.12
C SER A 344 -8.72 11.58 -13.03
N LEU A 345 -9.39 10.44 -12.91
CA LEU A 345 -10.65 10.16 -13.60
C LEU A 345 -11.82 10.54 -12.69
N TYR A 346 -12.80 11.22 -13.22
CA TYR A 346 -14.13 11.30 -12.66
C TYR A 346 -15.12 10.55 -13.55
N TYR A 347 -15.86 9.62 -12.96
CA TYR A 347 -16.82 8.78 -13.68
C TYR A 347 -18.06 8.54 -12.83
N THR A 348 -19.25 8.59 -13.45
CA THR A 348 -20.53 8.49 -12.73
C THR A 348 -20.80 7.11 -12.12
N ASP A 349 -20.40 6.02 -12.81
CA ASP A 349 -20.71 4.64 -12.36
C ASP A 349 -19.46 3.73 -12.36
N PRO A 350 -18.45 4.02 -11.50
CA PRO A 350 -17.21 3.26 -11.51
C PRO A 350 -17.40 1.88 -10.88
N ILE A 351 -16.87 0.87 -11.56
CA ILE A 351 -16.88 -0.51 -11.10
C ILE A 351 -15.45 -0.90 -10.74
N TYR A 352 -15.27 -1.38 -9.51
CA TYR A 352 -13.98 -1.80 -9.00
C TYR A 352 -13.90 -3.33 -8.81
N LYS A 353 -12.68 -3.85 -8.85
CA LYS A 353 -12.38 -5.23 -8.45
C LYS A 353 -12.30 -5.31 -6.91
N GLY A 354 -13.39 -5.71 -6.27
CA GLY A 354 -13.45 -5.88 -4.81
C GLY A 354 -13.63 -4.57 -4.04
N GLN A 355 -13.70 -4.68 -2.70
CA GLN A 355 -14.05 -3.58 -1.81
C GLN A 355 -12.92 -2.55 -1.59
N THR A 356 -11.66 -2.95 -1.72
CA THR A 356 -10.49 -2.07 -1.54
C THR A 356 -10.35 -1.03 -2.67
N LYS A 357 -11.17 -1.12 -3.73
CA LYS A 357 -11.24 -0.18 -4.87
C LYS A 357 -9.91 0.05 -5.59
N GLU A 358 -8.98 -0.90 -5.51
CA GLU A 358 -7.61 -0.75 -6.03
C GLU A 358 -7.51 -0.84 -7.56
N THR A 359 -8.51 -1.43 -8.24
CA THR A 359 -8.51 -1.61 -9.70
C THR A 359 -9.85 -1.27 -10.33
N LEU A 360 -9.86 -0.36 -11.29
CA LEU A 360 -11.04 0.01 -12.10
C LEU A 360 -11.21 -0.93 -13.30
N ILE A 361 -12.44 -1.42 -13.55
CA ILE A 361 -12.70 -2.47 -14.57
C ILE A 361 -13.71 -2.09 -15.67
N ASN A 362 -14.28 -0.88 -15.67
CA ASN A 362 -15.17 -0.40 -16.74
C ASN A 362 -14.46 -0.49 -18.11
N GLN A 363 -15.01 -1.22 -19.07
CA GLN A 363 -14.38 -1.43 -20.39
C GLN A 363 -14.84 -0.38 -21.41
N GLU A 364 -16.04 0.15 -21.24
CA GLU A 364 -16.69 1.15 -22.08
C GLU A 364 -15.90 2.45 -22.18
N ILE A 365 -15.11 2.80 -21.15
CA ILE A 365 -14.30 4.02 -21.11
C ILE A 365 -13.01 3.91 -21.95
N ARG A 366 -12.56 2.69 -22.28
CA ARG A 366 -11.23 2.44 -22.86
C ARG A 366 -11.01 3.18 -24.18
N LYS A 367 -11.95 2.99 -25.11
CA LYS A 367 -11.88 3.56 -26.45
C LYS A 367 -11.86 5.09 -26.39
N LYS A 368 -12.77 5.67 -25.60
CA LYS A 368 -12.92 7.13 -25.47
C LYS A 368 -11.66 7.77 -24.90
N ILE A 369 -11.13 7.25 -23.79
CA ILE A 369 -9.90 7.78 -23.19
C ILE A 369 -8.72 7.67 -24.16
N LYS A 370 -8.53 6.50 -24.80
CA LYS A 370 -7.42 6.30 -25.75
C LYS A 370 -7.46 7.33 -26.88
N GLU A 371 -8.62 7.52 -27.52
CA GLU A 371 -8.79 8.43 -28.66
C GLU A 371 -8.56 9.90 -28.29
N GLU A 372 -9.00 10.35 -27.11
CA GLU A 372 -8.78 11.73 -26.67
C GLU A 372 -7.31 12.00 -26.31
N ILE A 373 -6.65 11.05 -25.65
CA ILE A 373 -5.22 11.16 -25.33
C ILE A 373 -4.39 11.18 -26.61
N ASP A 374 -4.66 10.27 -27.55
CA ASP A 374 -3.96 10.21 -28.83
C ASP A 374 -4.10 11.51 -29.63
N LYS A 375 -5.31 12.05 -29.76
CA LYS A 375 -5.55 13.35 -30.43
C LYS A 375 -4.82 14.50 -29.75
N TRP A 376 -4.83 14.55 -28.43
CA TRP A 376 -4.16 15.61 -27.69
C TRP A 376 -2.65 15.60 -27.92
N PHE A 377 -2.02 14.41 -27.87
CA PHE A 377 -0.58 14.29 -28.13
C PHE A 377 -0.20 14.70 -29.55
N HIS A 378 -1.02 14.36 -30.54
CA HIS A 378 -0.82 14.83 -31.91
C HIS A 378 -0.84 16.36 -32.02
N LEU A 379 -1.80 17.01 -31.37
CA LEU A 379 -1.89 18.48 -31.34
C LEU A 379 -0.67 19.09 -30.62
N PHE A 380 -0.32 18.55 -29.45
CA PHE A 380 0.82 19.00 -28.67
C PHE A 380 2.14 18.91 -29.44
N PHE A 381 2.38 17.81 -30.17
CA PHE A 381 3.59 17.64 -30.98
C PHE A 381 3.63 18.58 -32.19
N GLN A 382 2.48 18.96 -32.73
CA GLN A 382 2.40 19.96 -33.81
C GLN A 382 2.66 21.38 -33.30
N GLU A 383 2.15 21.71 -32.11
CA GLU A 383 2.31 23.04 -31.52
C GLU A 383 3.68 23.24 -30.85
N ASN A 384 4.28 22.17 -30.32
CA ASN A 384 5.54 22.21 -29.59
C ASN A 384 6.55 21.18 -30.13
N VAL A 385 7.21 21.57 -31.22
CA VAL A 385 8.23 20.75 -31.90
C VAL A 385 9.44 20.46 -31.00
N GLU A 386 9.84 21.40 -30.15
CA GLU A 386 10.97 21.25 -29.24
C GLU A 386 10.70 20.15 -28.19
N ALA A 387 9.54 20.18 -27.56
CA ALA A 387 9.14 19.15 -26.61
C ALA A 387 8.95 17.78 -27.29
N MET A 388 8.39 17.75 -28.50
CA MET A 388 8.28 16.52 -29.30
C MET A 388 9.65 15.89 -29.54
N GLN A 389 10.63 16.68 -30.00
CA GLN A 389 11.99 16.19 -30.24
C GLN A 389 12.65 15.69 -28.96
N ALA A 390 12.51 16.42 -27.84
CA ALA A 390 13.04 16.02 -26.55
C ALA A 390 12.43 14.69 -26.07
N ILE A 391 11.12 14.52 -26.18
CA ILE A 391 10.42 13.27 -25.82
C ILE A 391 10.87 12.12 -26.73
N LEU A 392 10.92 12.31 -28.05
CA LEU A 392 11.39 11.24 -28.96
C LEU A 392 12.83 10.84 -28.69
N THR A 393 13.72 11.80 -28.40
CA THR A 393 15.12 11.53 -28.06
C THR A 393 15.22 10.68 -26.79
N HIS A 394 14.48 11.05 -25.74
CA HIS A 394 14.41 10.28 -24.49
C HIS A 394 13.89 8.85 -24.73
N VAL A 395 12.81 8.70 -25.51
CA VAL A 395 12.25 7.38 -25.86
C VAL A 395 13.23 6.55 -26.69
N GLU A 396 14.00 7.16 -27.59
CA GLU A 396 15.02 6.47 -28.36
C GLU A 396 16.12 5.90 -27.45
N GLU A 397 16.57 6.68 -26.47
CA GLU A 397 17.56 6.22 -25.50
C GLU A 397 17.06 5.03 -24.69
N GLU A 398 15.81 5.08 -24.21
CA GLU A 398 15.19 3.98 -23.47
C GLU A 398 15.02 2.72 -24.34
N TYR A 399 14.59 2.89 -25.59
CA TYR A 399 14.52 1.83 -26.59
C TYR A 399 15.90 1.16 -26.80
N ARG A 400 16.96 1.95 -26.98
CA ARG A 400 18.33 1.45 -27.15
C ARG A 400 18.83 0.73 -25.88
N LYS A 401 18.56 1.28 -24.69
CA LYS A 401 18.89 0.65 -23.41
C LYS A 401 18.21 -0.71 -23.29
N ARG A 402 16.93 -0.84 -23.66
CA ARG A 402 16.22 -2.13 -23.66
C ARG A 402 16.87 -3.13 -24.62
N LEU A 403 17.16 -2.75 -25.87
CA LEU A 403 17.80 -3.65 -26.83
C LEU A 403 19.17 -4.14 -26.34
N GLN A 404 19.95 -3.26 -25.70
CA GLN A 404 21.23 -3.63 -25.09
C GLN A 404 21.04 -4.64 -23.96
N ARG A 405 20.07 -4.41 -23.06
CA ARG A 405 19.73 -5.36 -21.98
C ARG A 405 19.29 -6.72 -22.53
N GLU A 406 18.45 -6.73 -23.57
CA GLU A 406 18.00 -7.96 -24.23
C GLU A 406 19.18 -8.73 -24.85
N ARG A 407 20.12 -8.05 -25.52
CA ARG A 407 21.33 -8.67 -26.10
C ARG A 407 22.28 -9.21 -25.03
N VAL A 408 22.53 -8.46 -23.95
CA VAL A 408 23.34 -8.92 -22.81
C VAL A 408 22.70 -10.14 -22.16
N HIS A 409 21.38 -10.15 -21.99
CA HIS A 409 20.68 -11.29 -21.40
C HIS A 409 20.73 -12.55 -22.26
N LEU A 410 20.76 -12.43 -23.59
CA LEU A 410 20.97 -13.57 -24.49
C LEU A 410 22.38 -14.16 -24.33
N LEU A 411 23.40 -13.30 -24.28
CA LEU A 411 24.78 -13.69 -24.02
C LEU A 411 24.95 -14.31 -22.61
N ASP A 412 24.30 -13.75 -21.60
CA ASP A 412 24.31 -14.29 -20.24
C ASP A 412 23.59 -15.64 -20.15
N LYS A 413 22.52 -15.88 -20.94
CA LYS A 413 21.88 -17.20 -21.04
C LYS A 413 22.79 -18.24 -21.67
N GLU A 414 23.62 -17.85 -22.64
CA GLU A 414 24.63 -18.72 -23.24
C GLU A 414 25.74 -19.05 -22.23
N ILE A 415 26.22 -18.06 -21.47
CA ILE A 415 27.22 -18.24 -20.40
C ILE A 415 26.65 -19.02 -19.19
N GLN A 416 25.37 -18.86 -18.87
CA GLN A 416 24.70 -19.59 -17.77
C GLN A 416 24.61 -21.09 -18.03
N ARG A 417 24.52 -21.53 -19.30
CA ARG A 417 24.60 -22.96 -19.62
C ARG A 417 25.96 -23.56 -19.25
N GLU A 418 27.03 -22.77 -19.32
CA GLU A 418 28.38 -23.18 -18.88
C GLU A 418 28.57 -23.07 -17.35
N SER A 419 27.89 -22.13 -16.68
CA SER A 419 28.04 -21.85 -15.23
C SER A 419 27.21 -22.74 -14.28
N LEU A 420 26.29 -23.57 -14.78
CA LEU A 420 25.41 -24.43 -13.96
C LEU A 420 26.16 -25.48 -13.12
N LEU A 421 27.38 -25.86 -13.53
CA LEU A 421 28.23 -26.81 -12.82
C LEU A 421 28.74 -26.27 -11.47
N ASP A 422 28.92 -24.94 -11.34
CA ASP A 422 29.47 -24.31 -10.13
C ASP A 422 28.40 -24.02 -9.06
N PHE A 423 27.12 -23.89 -9.47
CA PHE A 423 25.98 -23.68 -8.58
C PHE A 423 25.61 -24.94 -7.76
N ALA A 424 25.82 -26.12 -8.33
CA ALA A 424 25.45 -27.40 -7.71
C ALA A 424 26.16 -27.67 -6.37
N GLY A 425 27.30 -27.02 -6.11
CA GLY A 425 28.04 -27.15 -4.86
C GLY A 425 27.57 -26.25 -3.71
N LYS A 426 26.81 -25.17 -4.01
CA LYS A 426 26.44 -24.15 -3.01
C LYS A 426 25.06 -24.37 -2.38
N LEU A 427 24.07 -24.74 -3.17
CA LEU A 427 22.72 -24.98 -2.68
C LEU A 427 22.63 -26.38 -2.06
N ALA A 428 22.36 -26.45 -0.75
CA ALA A 428 21.91 -27.70 -0.16
C ALA A 428 20.40 -27.80 -0.39
N ASP A 429 19.95 -28.53 -1.40
CA ASP A 429 18.52 -28.63 -1.74
C ASP A 429 17.77 -29.59 -0.79
N CYS A 430 16.42 -29.54 -0.81
CA CYS A 430 15.52 -30.48 -0.14
C CYS A 430 15.01 -31.57 -1.11
N THR A 431 14.52 -32.67 -0.55
CA THR A 431 14.05 -33.81 -1.37
C THR A 431 12.67 -33.58 -1.97
N ILE A 432 11.76 -32.92 -1.24
CA ILE A 432 10.44 -32.55 -1.76
C ILE A 432 10.59 -31.49 -2.83
N LYS A 433 9.88 -31.66 -3.94
CA LYS A 433 9.80 -30.69 -5.05
C LYS A 433 8.49 -29.90 -5.10
N ASN A 434 7.53 -30.22 -4.23
CA ASN A 434 6.32 -29.42 -4.08
C ASN A 434 6.67 -28.08 -3.40
N PRO A 435 6.51 -26.93 -4.08
CA PRO A 435 6.84 -25.62 -3.52
C PRO A 435 6.06 -25.30 -2.25
N GLU A 436 4.79 -25.71 -2.15
CA GLU A 436 3.92 -25.36 -1.02
C GLU A 436 4.44 -25.88 0.33
N LEU A 437 5.14 -27.01 0.29
CA LEU A 437 5.68 -27.70 1.46
C LEU A 437 7.15 -27.34 1.73
N SER A 438 7.83 -26.71 0.78
CA SER A 438 9.28 -26.51 0.82
C SER A 438 9.68 -25.10 1.28
N GLU A 439 10.82 -25.04 1.95
CA GLU A 439 11.37 -23.83 2.58
C GLU A 439 12.82 -23.62 2.12
N LEU A 440 13.20 -22.38 1.85
CA LEU A 440 14.58 -21.98 1.54
C LEU A 440 15.10 -21.07 2.65
N TYR A 441 16.17 -21.49 3.32
CA TYR A 441 16.89 -20.67 4.30
C TYR A 441 18.09 -20.02 3.63
N ILE A 442 18.12 -18.69 3.67
CA ILE A 442 19.24 -17.87 3.23
C ILE A 442 20.06 -17.51 4.47
N VAL A 443 21.32 -17.95 4.51
CA VAL A 443 22.19 -17.87 5.69
C VAL A 443 23.46 -17.09 5.42
N GLU A 444 23.95 -16.41 6.44
CA GLU A 444 25.18 -15.62 6.39
C GLU A 444 26.43 -16.50 6.49
N GLY A 445 27.14 -16.65 5.37
CA GLY A 445 28.42 -17.35 5.30
C GLY A 445 28.34 -18.88 5.36
N ASP A 446 29.48 -19.51 5.07
CA ASP A 446 29.59 -20.97 5.05
C ASP A 446 29.52 -21.59 6.46
N SER A 447 29.87 -20.82 7.50
CA SER A 447 29.84 -21.28 8.90
C SER A 447 28.40 -21.52 9.37
N ALA A 448 27.55 -20.50 9.33
CA ALA A 448 26.13 -20.64 9.63
C ALA A 448 25.44 -21.63 8.66
N GLY A 449 25.87 -21.64 7.39
CA GLY A 449 25.43 -22.62 6.40
C GLY A 449 25.72 -24.07 6.76
N GLY A 450 26.90 -24.36 7.33
CA GLY A 450 27.26 -25.69 7.82
C GLY A 450 26.38 -26.15 8.98
N SER A 451 26.15 -25.28 9.97
CA SER A 451 25.27 -25.55 11.11
C SER A 451 23.83 -25.76 10.67
N ALA A 452 23.29 -24.87 9.83
CA ALA A 452 21.94 -24.96 9.28
C ALA A 452 21.74 -26.22 8.42
N LYS A 453 22.73 -26.57 7.58
CA LYS A 453 22.69 -27.79 6.76
C LYS A 453 22.64 -29.07 7.60
N SER A 454 23.27 -29.03 8.78
CA SER A 454 23.31 -30.15 9.71
C SER A 454 22.04 -30.22 10.58
N ALA A 455 21.45 -29.07 10.91
CA ALA A 455 20.24 -28.95 11.73
C ALA A 455 18.96 -29.28 10.98
N ARG A 456 18.88 -28.91 9.69
CA ARG A 456 17.64 -28.92 8.90
C ARG A 456 16.97 -30.28 8.81
N ASN A 457 15.66 -30.24 8.59
CA ASN A 457 14.97 -31.37 7.99
C ASN A 457 15.18 -31.36 6.47
N ARG A 458 16.00 -32.30 5.98
CA ARG A 458 16.38 -32.41 4.55
C ARG A 458 15.19 -32.70 3.63
N GLU A 459 14.06 -33.15 4.20
CA GLU A 459 12.87 -33.47 3.43
C GLU A 459 12.29 -32.22 2.76
N PHE A 460 12.18 -31.11 3.52
CA PHE A 460 11.48 -29.91 3.07
C PHE A 460 12.28 -28.61 3.21
N GLN A 461 13.45 -28.60 3.85
CA GLN A 461 14.25 -27.38 4.05
C GLN A 461 15.52 -27.37 3.21
N ALA A 462 15.66 -26.38 2.35
CA ALA A 462 16.85 -26.07 1.56
C ALA A 462 17.69 -24.97 2.24
N ILE A 463 19.01 -25.00 2.09
CA ILE A 463 19.94 -24.01 2.66
C ILE A 463 20.78 -23.40 1.53
N LEU A 464 20.79 -22.07 1.47
CA LEU A 464 21.64 -21.28 0.58
C LEU A 464 22.54 -20.34 1.41
N PRO A 465 23.83 -20.66 1.57
CA PRO A 465 24.78 -19.73 2.17
C PRO A 465 25.14 -18.60 1.19
N ILE A 466 25.13 -17.36 1.69
CA ILE A 466 25.60 -16.18 0.96
C ILE A 466 26.93 -15.73 1.52
N LYS A 467 27.91 -15.47 0.64
CA LYS A 467 29.25 -15.02 1.07
C LYS A 467 29.33 -13.50 1.09
N GLY A 468 29.54 -12.95 2.29
CA GLY A 468 29.70 -11.52 2.50
C GLY A 468 28.42 -10.72 2.25
N LYS A 469 28.58 -9.40 2.12
CA LYS A 469 27.45 -8.48 1.91
C LYS A 469 26.99 -8.53 0.46
N LEU A 470 25.68 -8.68 0.26
CA LEU A 470 25.08 -8.58 -1.06
C LEU A 470 25.33 -7.19 -1.66
N ILE A 471 25.46 -7.11 -2.98
CA ILE A 471 25.60 -5.82 -3.66
C ILE A 471 24.36 -4.96 -3.41
N ASN A 472 24.54 -3.68 -3.06
CA ASN A 472 23.43 -2.74 -2.96
C ASN A 472 22.87 -2.47 -4.36
N VAL A 473 21.67 -3.01 -4.59
CA VAL A 473 20.97 -2.96 -5.87
C VAL A 473 20.32 -1.61 -6.21
N GLU A 474 20.20 -0.71 -5.24
CA GLU A 474 19.76 0.65 -5.50
C GLU A 474 20.88 1.55 -6.03
N LYS A 475 22.13 1.22 -5.72
CA LYS A 475 23.29 1.96 -6.25
C LYS A 475 23.82 1.40 -7.56
N ASN A 476 23.68 0.09 -7.77
CA ASN A 476 24.32 -0.63 -8.87
C ASN A 476 23.29 -1.16 -9.87
N THR A 477 23.47 -0.85 -11.15
CA THR A 477 22.58 -1.29 -12.24
C THR A 477 22.96 -2.67 -12.80
N ASN A 478 24.23 -3.08 -12.70
CA ASN A 478 24.75 -4.35 -13.24
C ASN A 478 24.66 -5.53 -12.25
N VAL A 479 23.50 -5.73 -11.61
CA VAL A 479 23.30 -6.75 -10.57
C VAL A 479 23.36 -8.19 -11.10
N GLY A 480 22.97 -8.43 -12.35
CA GLY A 480 22.99 -9.77 -12.97
C GLY A 480 24.40 -10.35 -13.08
N LYS A 481 25.44 -9.52 -13.01
CA LYS A 481 26.84 -9.97 -13.03
C LYS A 481 27.33 -10.47 -11.67
N ASN A 482 26.65 -10.17 -10.57
CA ASN A 482 27.07 -10.63 -9.25
C ASN A 482 26.74 -12.11 -9.03
N SER A 483 27.73 -12.91 -8.62
CA SER A 483 27.57 -14.36 -8.44
C SER A 483 26.54 -14.72 -7.36
N GLU A 484 26.50 -13.98 -6.26
CA GLU A 484 25.58 -14.25 -5.14
C GLU A 484 24.13 -13.94 -5.54
N VAL A 485 23.91 -12.86 -6.29
CA VAL A 485 22.60 -12.55 -6.88
C VAL A 485 22.15 -13.67 -7.83
N ARG A 486 23.02 -14.15 -8.72
CA ARG A 486 22.69 -15.26 -9.63
C ARG A 486 22.36 -16.55 -8.89
N ASN A 487 23.11 -16.87 -7.83
CA ASN A 487 22.86 -18.04 -7.00
C ASN A 487 21.49 -17.93 -6.32
N LEU A 488 21.16 -16.75 -5.77
CA LEU A 488 19.87 -16.48 -5.15
C LEU A 488 18.71 -16.65 -6.13
N VAL A 489 18.79 -16.04 -7.32
CA VAL A 489 17.77 -16.17 -8.39
C VAL A 489 17.59 -17.64 -8.80
N THR A 490 18.70 -18.36 -8.96
CA THR A 490 18.68 -19.77 -9.42
C THR A 490 18.09 -20.70 -8.36
N ALA A 491 18.38 -20.44 -7.08
CA ALA A 491 17.80 -21.15 -5.95
C ALA A 491 16.29 -20.94 -5.90
N ILE A 492 15.82 -19.68 -5.97
CA ILE A 492 14.38 -19.36 -5.91
C ILE A 492 13.64 -19.94 -7.12
N GLY A 493 14.28 -19.97 -8.29
CA GLY A 493 13.72 -20.55 -9.52
C GLY A 493 12.81 -19.62 -10.31
N CYS A 494 12.41 -18.50 -9.73
CA CYS A 494 11.78 -17.40 -10.45
C CYS A 494 12.84 -16.65 -11.27
N ASP A 495 12.48 -16.29 -12.51
CA ASP A 495 13.15 -15.19 -13.20
C ASP A 495 13.02 -13.91 -12.34
N PHE A 496 13.87 -12.90 -12.54
CA PHE A 496 13.84 -11.66 -11.76
C PHE A 496 13.43 -10.46 -12.64
N ASP A 497 13.05 -9.34 -12.01
CA ASP A 497 12.64 -8.09 -12.67
C ASP A 497 11.37 -8.31 -13.54
N LYS A 498 11.27 -7.65 -14.70
CA LYS A 498 10.10 -7.71 -15.62
C LYS A 498 9.73 -9.12 -16.13
N LYS A 499 10.60 -10.10 -15.95
CA LYS A 499 10.36 -11.51 -16.34
C LYS A 499 9.89 -12.38 -15.19
N PHE A 500 9.75 -11.82 -13.99
CA PHE A 500 9.38 -12.57 -12.80
C PHE A 500 8.08 -13.35 -13.01
N ASP A 501 8.16 -14.66 -12.76
CA ASP A 501 7.03 -15.57 -12.83
C ASP A 501 6.96 -16.36 -11.52
N ILE A 502 5.96 -16.01 -10.70
CA ILE A 502 5.70 -16.66 -9.41
C ILE A 502 5.42 -18.16 -9.58
N LYS A 503 4.91 -18.61 -10.74
CA LYS A 503 4.58 -20.02 -10.97
C LYS A 503 5.80 -20.92 -11.02
N LYS A 504 6.98 -20.35 -11.24
CA LYS A 504 8.27 -21.07 -11.24
C LYS A 504 8.92 -21.14 -9.85
N LEU A 505 8.27 -20.60 -8.83
CA LEU A 505 8.77 -20.59 -7.47
C LEU A 505 9.03 -22.02 -6.99
N LYS A 506 10.24 -22.29 -6.50
CA LYS A 506 10.64 -23.62 -5.99
C LYS A 506 10.33 -23.82 -4.50
N TYR A 507 10.21 -22.73 -3.75
CA TYR A 507 10.02 -22.76 -2.29
C TYR A 507 8.98 -21.71 -1.87
N ASN A 508 7.91 -22.15 -1.21
CA ASN A 508 6.83 -21.26 -0.78
C ASN A 508 7.25 -20.34 0.38
N LYS A 509 8.19 -20.78 1.21
CA LYS A 509 8.76 -19.94 2.27
C LYS A 509 10.23 -19.67 2.00
N ILE A 510 10.60 -18.40 1.93
CA ILE A 510 11.99 -17.95 1.84
C ILE A 510 12.31 -17.25 3.16
N VAL A 511 13.19 -17.86 3.95
CA VAL A 511 13.53 -17.47 5.31
C VAL A 511 14.91 -16.84 5.34
N LEU A 512 14.99 -15.58 5.76
CA LEU A 512 16.23 -14.86 5.98
C LEU A 512 16.71 -15.16 7.40
N MET A 513 17.79 -15.93 7.51
CA MET A 513 18.39 -16.34 8.78
C MET A 513 19.79 -15.75 8.87
N THR A 514 19.84 -14.53 9.42
CA THR A 514 21.03 -13.68 9.56
C THR A 514 21.35 -13.50 11.03
N ASP A 515 22.61 -13.16 11.35
CA ASP A 515 23.03 -12.97 12.73
C ASP A 515 22.34 -11.76 13.39
N ALA A 516 22.25 -11.79 14.72
CA ALA A 516 21.60 -10.76 15.53
C ALA A 516 22.57 -9.62 15.87
N ASP A 517 23.39 -9.21 14.90
CA ASP A 517 24.37 -8.14 15.01
C ASP A 517 24.15 -7.07 13.91
N VAL A 518 25.04 -6.08 13.87
CA VAL A 518 24.98 -4.97 12.90
C VAL A 518 25.19 -5.43 11.46
N ASP A 519 25.99 -6.48 11.25
CA ASP A 519 26.32 -7.00 9.92
C ASP A 519 25.19 -7.86 9.34
N GLY A 520 24.59 -8.73 10.15
CA GLY A 520 23.39 -9.47 9.83
C GLY A 520 22.20 -8.56 9.57
N ALA A 521 22.04 -7.48 10.36
CA ALA A 521 21.05 -6.44 10.07
C ALA A 521 21.29 -5.77 8.72
N HIS A 522 22.54 -5.47 8.36
CA HIS A 522 22.88 -4.90 7.06
C HIS A 522 22.60 -5.86 5.90
N ILE A 523 22.97 -7.14 6.02
CA ILE A 523 22.68 -8.16 5.01
C ILE A 523 21.18 -8.34 4.82
N ARG A 524 20.42 -8.39 5.92
CA ARG A 524 18.96 -8.44 5.90
C ARG A 524 18.37 -7.26 5.13
N VAL A 525 18.83 -6.03 5.39
CA VAL A 525 18.37 -4.85 4.63
C VAL A 525 18.70 -4.99 3.14
N LEU A 526 19.91 -5.41 2.79
CA LEU A 526 20.31 -5.60 1.38
C LEU A 526 19.45 -6.65 0.65
N LEU A 527 19.15 -7.76 1.31
CA LEU A 527 18.26 -8.80 0.79
C LEU A 527 16.84 -8.29 0.62
N LEU A 528 16.30 -7.58 1.62
CA LEU A 528 14.97 -6.97 1.52
C LEU A 528 14.88 -5.95 0.39
N THR A 529 15.92 -5.13 0.21
CA THR A 529 16.01 -4.22 -0.93
C THR A 529 16.06 -4.98 -2.26
N PHE A 530 16.78 -6.10 -2.33
CA PHE A 530 16.79 -6.96 -3.52
C PHE A 530 15.40 -7.53 -3.85
N PHE A 531 14.71 -8.11 -2.86
CA PHE A 531 13.36 -8.65 -3.05
C PHE A 531 12.37 -7.55 -3.43
N HIS A 532 12.43 -6.40 -2.76
CA HIS A 532 11.58 -5.24 -3.06
C HIS A 532 11.82 -4.68 -4.46
N LYS A 533 13.06 -4.71 -4.97
CA LYS A 533 13.36 -4.19 -6.31
C LYS A 533 13.02 -5.18 -7.43
N TYR A 534 13.43 -6.44 -7.27
CA TYR A 534 13.42 -7.41 -8.38
C TYR A 534 12.45 -8.57 -8.24
N MET A 535 11.89 -8.81 -7.06
CA MET A 535 11.00 -9.95 -6.80
C MET A 535 9.81 -9.53 -5.92
N ARG A 536 9.25 -8.34 -6.20
CA ARG A 536 8.11 -7.74 -5.47
C ARG A 536 6.99 -8.74 -5.18
N PRO A 537 6.55 -9.59 -6.14
CA PRO A 537 5.42 -10.47 -5.88
C PRO A 537 5.67 -11.50 -4.76
N LEU A 538 6.92 -11.80 -4.40
CA LEU A 538 7.22 -12.66 -3.24
C LEU A 538 6.86 -11.97 -1.91
N ILE A 539 7.02 -10.66 -1.82
CA ILE A 539 6.63 -9.89 -0.64
C ILE A 539 5.11 -9.73 -0.61
N GLU A 540 4.49 -9.41 -1.75
CA GLU A 540 3.03 -9.24 -1.87
C GLU A 540 2.26 -10.52 -1.53
N ASN A 541 2.80 -11.68 -1.91
CA ASN A 541 2.21 -12.99 -1.57
C ASN A 541 2.62 -13.51 -0.18
N GLY A 542 3.43 -12.77 0.57
CA GLY A 542 3.86 -13.16 1.92
C GLY A 542 4.79 -14.37 1.95
N ASN A 543 5.65 -14.56 0.95
CA ASN A 543 6.60 -15.67 0.87
C ASN A 543 7.92 -15.39 1.62
N ILE A 544 8.20 -14.14 1.98
CA ILE A 544 9.47 -13.75 2.64
C ILE A 544 9.28 -13.68 4.16
N TYR A 545 10.17 -14.34 4.90
CA TYR A 545 10.17 -14.43 6.36
C TYR A 545 11.54 -14.08 6.92
N ILE A 546 11.60 -13.55 8.14
CA ILE A 546 12.83 -13.38 8.91
C ILE A 546 12.79 -14.33 10.09
N ALA A 547 13.85 -15.14 10.24
CA ALA A 547 14.02 -16.00 11.40
C ALA A 547 14.30 -15.17 12.66
N GLN A 548 13.79 -15.61 13.81
CA GLN A 548 14.06 -15.00 15.11
C GLN A 548 14.84 -16.00 15.97
N PRO A 549 16.18 -16.05 15.86
CA PRO A 549 16.99 -16.84 16.78
C PRO A 549 16.97 -16.22 18.19
N PRO A 550 17.16 -17.03 19.24
CA PRO A 550 17.23 -16.51 20.61
C PRO A 550 18.50 -15.69 20.82
N LEU A 551 18.41 -14.62 21.62
CA LEU A 551 19.56 -13.80 21.99
C LEU A 551 20.35 -14.41 23.15
N TYR A 552 19.67 -15.12 24.05
CA TYR A 552 20.28 -15.67 25.27
C TYR A 552 19.94 -17.15 25.47
N ARG A 553 20.87 -17.84 26.15
CA ARG A 553 20.69 -19.18 26.69
C ARG A 553 20.92 -19.16 28.19
N ALA A 554 19.90 -19.48 28.97
CA ALA A 554 19.99 -19.72 30.40
C ALA A 554 20.09 -21.23 30.66
N SER A 555 21.21 -21.69 31.21
CA SER A 555 21.44 -23.11 31.49
C SER A 555 21.67 -23.39 32.98
N SER A 556 21.02 -24.44 33.49
CA SER A 556 21.30 -25.03 34.81
C SER A 556 21.69 -26.50 34.66
N ARG A 557 21.99 -27.19 35.77
CA ARG A 557 22.26 -28.64 35.76
C ARG A 557 21.07 -29.50 35.29
N LYS A 558 19.84 -28.97 35.27
CA LYS A 558 18.61 -29.73 34.98
C LYS A 558 17.88 -29.29 33.71
N GLU A 559 17.94 -28.01 33.36
CA GLU A 559 17.17 -27.46 32.24
C GLU A 559 17.94 -26.34 31.52
N THR A 560 17.65 -26.19 30.23
CA THR A 560 18.15 -25.10 29.36
C THR A 560 16.94 -24.34 28.81
N ILE A 561 17.00 -23.02 28.89
CA ILE A 561 15.93 -22.11 28.48
C ILE A 561 16.52 -21.07 27.51
N TYR A 562 15.81 -20.79 26.44
CA TYR A 562 16.19 -19.79 25.45
C TYR A 562 15.32 -18.54 25.61
N LEU A 563 15.95 -17.37 25.51
CA LEU A 563 15.29 -16.08 25.69
C LEU A 563 15.56 -15.22 24.44
N PHE A 564 14.51 -14.60 23.91
CA PHE A 564 14.53 -13.97 22.58
C PHE A 564 14.80 -12.47 22.63
N ASP A 565 14.54 -11.81 23.76
CA ASP A 565 14.83 -10.38 23.94
C ASP A 565 15.36 -10.05 25.35
N ASP A 566 15.80 -8.79 25.52
CA ASP A 566 16.31 -8.30 26.80
C ASP A 566 15.24 -8.28 27.90
N LYS A 567 13.96 -8.09 27.55
CA LYS A 567 12.85 -8.07 28.52
C LYS A 567 12.61 -9.47 29.10
N GLU A 568 12.64 -10.49 28.24
CA GLU A 568 12.56 -11.89 28.65
C GLU A 568 13.75 -12.27 29.53
N ARG A 569 14.96 -11.78 29.21
CA ARG A 569 16.15 -11.95 30.07
C ARG A 569 15.96 -11.33 31.44
N GLU A 570 15.57 -10.06 31.51
CA GLU A 570 15.36 -9.35 32.77
C GLU A 570 14.27 -9.99 33.62
N LYS A 571 13.14 -10.36 32.98
CA LYS A 571 12.04 -11.06 33.66
C LYS A 571 12.50 -12.43 34.16
N PHE A 572 13.24 -13.18 33.36
CA PHE A 572 13.79 -14.47 33.76
C PHE A 572 14.75 -14.34 34.94
N GLU A 573 15.63 -13.32 34.94
CA GLU A 573 16.53 -13.02 36.04
C GLU A 573 15.77 -12.68 37.33
N GLN A 574 14.73 -11.83 37.21
CA GLN A 574 13.92 -11.40 38.34
C GLN A 574 13.04 -12.50 38.90
N GLU A 575 12.46 -13.38 38.09
CA GLU A 575 11.47 -14.36 38.54
C GLU A 575 12.09 -15.72 38.87
N ARG A 576 12.99 -16.20 38.01
CA ARG A 576 13.45 -17.60 37.99
C ARG A 576 14.93 -17.79 38.30
N ASN A 577 15.77 -16.76 38.09
CA ASN A 577 17.20 -16.80 38.40
C ASN A 577 17.60 -15.99 39.67
N LYS A 578 16.66 -15.75 40.60
CA LYS A 578 16.90 -14.97 41.83
C LYS A 578 18.12 -15.47 42.65
N SER A 579 18.37 -16.78 42.64
CA SER A 579 19.49 -17.42 43.35
C SER A 579 20.74 -17.62 42.49
N LYS A 580 20.81 -17.05 41.27
CA LYS A 580 21.89 -17.23 40.28
C LYS A 580 22.24 -18.70 40.00
N SER A 581 21.22 -19.56 39.93
CA SER A 581 21.39 -20.98 39.63
C SER A 581 21.52 -21.29 38.13
N PHE A 582 21.14 -20.34 37.28
CA PHE A 582 21.28 -20.40 35.83
C PHE A 582 22.42 -19.52 35.37
N GLU A 583 23.28 -20.09 34.54
CA GLU A 583 24.29 -19.35 33.79
C GLU A 583 23.66 -18.83 32.49
N ILE A 584 23.67 -17.51 32.30
CA ILE A 584 23.10 -16.86 31.12
C ILE A 584 24.24 -16.49 30.18
N ASN A 585 24.21 -17.07 28.99
CA ASN A 585 25.17 -16.82 27.92
C ASN A 585 24.45 -16.16 26.73
N ARG A 586 25.06 -15.11 26.16
CA ARG A 586 24.55 -14.43 24.97
C ARG A 586 25.11 -15.09 23.72
N PHE A 587 24.26 -15.35 22.73
CA PHE A 587 24.72 -15.78 21.41
C PHE A 587 25.22 -14.56 20.63
N LYS A 588 26.40 -14.65 20.03
CA LYS A 588 26.94 -13.58 19.17
C LYS A 588 26.63 -13.80 17.69
N GLY A 589 26.47 -15.06 17.28
CA GLY A 589 26.09 -15.41 15.92
C GLY A 589 25.52 -16.82 15.82
N LEU A 590 24.85 -17.12 14.72
CA LEU A 590 24.21 -18.41 14.45
C LEU A 590 25.22 -19.56 14.39
N GLY A 591 26.48 -19.27 14.04
CA GLY A 591 27.57 -20.24 14.00
C GLY A 591 28.00 -20.78 15.37
N GLU A 592 27.64 -20.10 16.48
CA GLU A 592 27.95 -20.56 17.84
C GLU A 592 26.94 -21.58 18.38
N MET A 593 25.79 -21.73 17.70
CA MET A 593 24.75 -22.68 18.07
C MET A 593 25.09 -24.08 17.53
N SER A 594 24.92 -25.11 18.35
CA SER A 594 24.98 -26.48 17.83
C SER A 594 23.81 -26.74 16.88
N PRO A 595 23.92 -27.70 15.93
CA PRO A 595 22.82 -28.02 15.02
C PRO A 595 21.51 -28.38 15.72
N THR A 596 21.57 -29.05 16.88
CA THR A 596 20.38 -29.37 17.68
C THR A 596 19.72 -28.13 18.26
N GLN A 597 20.52 -27.17 18.76
CA GLN A 597 20.01 -25.91 19.30
C GLN A 597 19.33 -25.10 18.19
N LEU A 598 19.99 -24.96 17.04
CA LEU A 598 19.46 -24.22 15.91
C LEU A 598 18.14 -24.81 15.39
N TRP A 599 18.02 -26.14 15.38
CA TRP A 599 16.77 -26.82 15.06
C TRP A 599 15.67 -26.46 16.06
N GLU A 600 15.89 -26.72 17.35
CA GLU A 600 14.89 -26.56 18.42
C GLU A 600 14.39 -25.12 18.57
N THR A 601 15.23 -24.13 18.28
CA THR A 601 14.88 -22.73 18.53
C THR A 601 14.39 -21.98 17.30
N THR A 602 14.90 -22.32 16.11
CA THR A 602 14.81 -21.40 14.95
C THR A 602 14.35 -22.08 13.67
N MET A 603 14.54 -23.40 13.51
CA MET A 603 14.20 -24.10 12.27
C MET A 603 13.01 -25.06 12.39
N ASP A 604 12.71 -25.59 13.57
CA ASP A 604 11.59 -26.51 13.79
C ASP A 604 10.24 -25.78 13.63
N PRO A 605 9.38 -26.20 12.68
CA PRO A 605 8.05 -25.61 12.50
C PRO A 605 7.16 -25.58 13.74
N LYS A 606 7.42 -26.43 14.74
CA LYS A 606 6.62 -26.49 15.98
C LYS A 606 6.97 -25.42 17.01
N THR A 607 8.19 -24.92 17.00
CA THR A 607 8.72 -24.05 18.07
C THR A 607 9.23 -22.71 17.57
N ARG A 608 9.59 -22.61 16.28
CA ARG A 608 10.16 -21.39 15.71
C ARG A 608 9.13 -20.26 15.62
N THR A 609 9.63 -19.03 15.66
CA THR A 609 8.87 -17.82 15.35
C THR A 609 9.48 -17.11 14.15
N PHE A 610 8.64 -16.73 13.19
CA PHE A 610 9.04 -15.96 12.03
C PHE A 610 8.31 -14.61 11.99
N LEU A 611 9.03 -13.59 11.56
CA LEU A 611 8.41 -12.34 11.13
C LEU A 611 8.12 -12.44 9.64
N GLN A 612 6.85 -12.45 9.26
CA GLN A 612 6.45 -12.40 7.86
C GLN A 612 6.57 -10.97 7.34
N ILE A 613 7.24 -10.82 6.21
CA ILE A 613 7.39 -9.50 5.57
C ILE A 613 6.17 -9.26 4.70
N THR A 614 5.44 -8.20 5.05
CA THR A 614 4.30 -7.71 4.29
C THR A 614 4.59 -6.29 3.78
N ARG A 615 3.92 -5.91 2.70
CA ARG A 615 3.96 -4.53 2.20
C ARG A 615 2.80 -3.76 2.81
N ARG A 616 3.09 -2.61 3.43
CA ARG A 616 2.05 -1.64 3.84
C ARG A 616 1.68 -0.74 2.65
N ASP A 617 2.47 0.30 2.42
CA ASP A 617 2.31 1.25 1.32
C ASP A 617 3.51 1.17 0.37
N PHE A 618 3.25 1.10 -0.94
CA PHE A 618 4.30 0.96 -1.95
C PHE A 618 5.20 2.20 -2.02
N GLU A 619 4.62 3.40 -1.93
CA GLU A 619 5.34 4.65 -2.08
C GLU A 619 6.18 4.95 -0.85
N GLU A 620 5.63 4.72 0.34
CA GLU A 620 6.37 4.88 1.58
C GLU A 620 7.55 3.91 1.63
N THR A 621 7.32 2.65 1.24
CA THR A 621 8.38 1.64 1.16
C THR A 621 9.44 2.03 0.11
N GLN A 622 9.01 2.48 -1.08
CA GLN A 622 9.93 2.89 -2.14
C GLN A 622 10.72 4.15 -1.76
N ALA A 623 10.08 5.13 -1.13
CA ALA A 623 10.71 6.34 -0.63
C ALA A 623 11.70 6.03 0.49
N ALA A 624 11.33 5.16 1.43
CA ALA A 624 12.20 4.69 2.49
C ALA A 624 13.42 3.94 1.92
N MET A 625 13.22 3.02 1.00
CA MET A 625 14.31 2.29 0.32
C MET A 625 15.21 3.23 -0.48
N ASN A 626 14.65 4.17 -1.24
CA ASN A 626 15.43 5.17 -1.99
C ASN A 626 16.21 6.09 -1.05
N ARG A 627 15.61 6.54 0.05
CA ARG A 627 16.25 7.39 1.07
C ARG A 627 17.41 6.65 1.76
N LEU A 628 17.20 5.39 2.15
CA LEU A 628 18.17 4.61 2.92
C LEU A 628 19.24 3.94 2.06
N MET A 629 18.89 3.45 0.87
CA MET A 629 19.74 2.60 0.04
C MET A 629 20.20 3.28 -1.24
N GLY A 630 19.54 4.36 -1.67
CA GLY A 630 19.84 5.09 -2.91
C GLY A 630 21.19 5.85 -2.90
N LYS A 631 21.47 6.51 -4.03
CA LYS A 631 22.77 7.16 -4.29
C LYS A 631 22.99 8.44 -3.47
N HIS A 632 21.93 9.19 -3.17
CA HIS A 632 22.03 10.47 -2.48
C HIS A 632 22.32 10.29 -0.97
N VAL A 633 23.35 10.97 -0.48
CA VAL A 633 23.79 10.86 0.93
C VAL A 633 22.98 11.74 1.86
N LYS A 634 22.59 12.94 1.41
CA LYS A 634 21.91 13.96 2.24
C LYS A 634 20.60 13.45 2.86
N PRO A 635 19.64 12.87 2.12
CA PRO A 635 18.38 12.39 2.70
C PRO A 635 18.58 11.28 3.74
N ARG A 636 19.59 10.43 3.53
CA ARG A 636 19.96 9.36 4.47
C ARG A 636 20.50 9.94 5.78
N ARG A 637 21.36 10.96 5.67
CA ARG A 637 21.95 11.63 6.83
C ARG A 637 20.88 12.31 7.66
N GLU A 638 19.98 13.07 7.03
CA GLU A 638 18.84 13.72 7.71
C GLU A 638 17.95 12.69 8.42
N PHE A 639 17.67 11.55 7.78
CA PHE A 639 16.94 10.47 8.43
C PHE A 639 17.64 9.93 9.67
N ILE A 640 18.95 9.68 9.59
CA ILE A 640 19.75 9.19 10.73
C ILE A 640 19.74 10.24 11.84
N GLU A 641 19.95 11.52 11.52
CA GLU A 641 19.93 12.63 12.49
C GLU A 641 18.56 12.80 13.17
N GLN A 642 17.46 12.55 12.46
CA GLN A 642 16.11 12.59 13.02
C GLN A 642 15.76 11.35 13.86
N ASN A 643 16.45 10.23 13.69
CA ASN A 643 16.11 8.94 14.30
C ASN A 643 17.23 8.33 15.15
N TYR A 644 18.31 9.06 15.43
CA TYR A 644 19.49 8.51 16.12
C TYR A 644 19.17 7.95 17.52
N TYR A 645 18.15 8.49 18.20
CA TYR A 645 17.70 8.01 19.51
C TYR A 645 17.11 6.59 19.48
N LYS A 646 16.77 6.07 18.29
CA LYS A 646 16.31 4.69 18.07
C LYS A 646 17.46 3.72 17.76
N ALA A 647 18.69 4.21 17.59
CA ALA A 647 19.81 3.37 17.21
C ALA A 647 20.27 2.50 18.39
N VAL A 648 20.35 1.19 18.18
CA VAL A 648 21.03 0.27 19.08
C VAL A 648 22.50 0.28 18.69
N LEU A 649 23.35 0.88 19.51
CA LEU A 649 24.78 0.93 19.28
C LEU A 649 25.41 -0.41 19.72
N ASP A 650 26.23 -0.96 18.85
CA ASP A 650 27.12 -2.08 19.19
C ASP A 650 28.34 -1.48 19.92
N ILE A 651 28.28 -1.41 21.26
CA ILE A 651 29.34 -0.87 22.12
C ILE A 651 30.12 -2.02 22.75
#